data_AF-I6AQY6-F1
#
_entry.id   AF-I6AQY6-F1
#
_cell.length_a   1.000
_cell.length_b   1.000
_cell.length_c   1.000
_cell.angle_alpha   90.00
_cell.angle_beta   90.00
_cell.angle_gamma   90.00
#
_symmetry.space_group_name_H-M   'P 1'
#
loop_
_entity.id
_entity.type
_entity.pdbx_description
1 polymer ?
#
loop_
_entity_poly.entity_id
_entity_poly.type
_entity_poly.pdbx_seq_one_letter_code
_entity_poly.pdbx_strand_id
1 'polypeptide(L)'
;MIPENQETNLAPHPTFPMRHPLPRFLISLGVFLLVVKMAHATGSDADNPTVFASRFVVLIRDTDPQVAMRPAGVKAVSYNVPTWLAHDKGRSDYAAVQRDAAVAGDGFDDSILDAAADGRTANLFAAGEVVSLRATRSTTGADGITRWEFPEDPRFTLTATLTPPASGTAESLPLLTFTLVSKIGAYFSVGYTGAPRVESADLAEIWQPLIWTEKRVPDRSFLTPAYLCPLPAALVRHKDGRTTGVIAEPDELPFQPLPAFANSRFGIATRDRDGAFRGMLFAPVLGGPGSHRSPGEAFTFKVRLVEARAPIPDVFEHLARDLYGFRDFRHNAIGSLNTTLDNMLAYGLSQWSWFVRELKGCAYSTDVPGAVKNVSSLNPINMAIVADDRRAFDEIGYPIAEFMLSREKTLFSLDPDQKIQNPSRALKGPATTASELAALYGLSGGRSPALLHLAGQVAARGGPAGDWRQMLAFWENTGDRIFLDKAVRGADTYLERRYTKPATSFIDRDAGELFFWTSHAPHWIELVRLHEATGDRRYLDAAREGARRFAMYIWMCPRVPDEEITVNEGGLAPMYWYLRRKGHEQMQAPEERVPAWRLSEIGLTPESSGTSAGHRAIFMANHAPWMLRIAALTGDTFLHDIARSAIIGRYLNFPGYHINTARTTIYEKADYPLRPHRELSVNSFHYNHIWPHMSILLDYLVTDVRARSGDRVVFPSRYIEGYAYLKSQFVGDRVGKFYSLPEAWLWMPPGLVKTEGTVELNHLSVRTGHAIGIAFTNESGSPVRATAVIDPARVSGLSGTTLQAEHWINNASSRSLAVRDGRLALDVPARGIVAVVIPGVTPRPGFARDLQTAATTPPAPGSVWENDYVEDKTGGLRALVLDFGKNLTTLFAYLQEDDSQVKEATLTVTFPDDKNRETQRLADSSYPWEFTLPLSGDVGRVDLRLTVIRPDGATETGQTVTLSR
;
A
#
# COMPACT_ATOMS: atom_id res chain seq x y z
N MET A 1 49.38 -4.87 -63.78
CA MET A 1 49.32 -3.39 -63.63
C MET A 1 48.21 -3.13 -62.62
N ILE A 2 48.46 -3.13 -61.30
CA ILE A 2 48.94 -2.01 -60.44
C ILE A 2 48.16 -0.70 -60.68
N PRO A 3 47.69 0.06 -59.65
CA PRO A 3 47.38 -0.23 -58.23
C PRO A 3 45.91 0.14 -57.84
N GLU A 4 45.28 -0.37 -56.77
CA GLU A 4 45.51 -0.24 -55.31
C GLU A 4 45.00 1.08 -54.69
N ASN A 5 44.12 0.91 -53.68
CA ASN A 5 43.59 1.80 -52.64
C ASN A 5 44.13 3.24 -52.47
N GLN A 6 43.22 4.18 -52.18
CA GLN A 6 43.27 4.99 -50.94
C GLN A 6 41.94 5.70 -50.60
N GLU A 7 41.46 5.41 -49.39
CA GLU A 7 40.85 6.31 -48.38
C GLU A 7 39.95 7.49 -48.81
N THR A 8 38.69 7.45 -48.33
CA THR A 8 38.14 8.58 -47.56
C THR A 8 37.25 8.07 -46.43
N ASN A 9 37.74 8.29 -45.20
CA ASN A 9 37.04 8.19 -43.93
C ASN A 9 35.76 9.04 -43.92
N LEU A 10 34.61 8.42 -43.62
CA LEU A 10 33.45 9.12 -43.07
C LEU A 10 33.34 8.74 -41.58
N ALA A 11 33.66 9.72 -40.74
CA ALA A 11 33.73 9.58 -39.30
C ALA A 11 32.35 9.29 -38.67
N PRO A 12 32.28 8.40 -37.67
CA PRO A 12 31.11 8.23 -36.82
C PRO A 12 30.98 9.39 -35.84
N HIS A 13 29.72 9.77 -35.59
CA HIS A 13 29.31 10.78 -34.62
C HIS A 13 29.94 10.53 -33.22
N PRO A 14 30.39 11.58 -32.52
CA PRO A 14 31.16 11.43 -31.30
C PRO A 14 30.31 10.85 -30.17
N THR A 15 30.75 9.70 -29.68
CA THR A 15 30.46 9.19 -28.34
C THR A 15 30.86 10.25 -27.32
N PHE A 16 29.87 10.85 -26.66
CA PHE A 16 30.12 11.69 -25.49
C PHE A 16 30.59 10.78 -24.34
N PRO A 17 31.79 10.99 -23.78
CA PRO A 17 32.17 10.30 -22.55
C PRO A 17 31.27 10.82 -21.43
N MET A 18 30.44 9.93 -20.87
CA MET A 18 29.81 10.15 -19.58
C MET A 18 30.93 10.40 -18.57
N ARG A 19 31.17 11.67 -18.24
CA ARG A 19 31.98 12.06 -17.11
C ARG A 19 31.39 11.36 -15.89
N HIS A 20 32.20 10.52 -15.26
CA HIS A 20 31.97 10.03 -13.90
C HIS A 20 31.44 11.16 -13.03
N PRO A 21 30.33 10.99 -12.29
CA PRO A 21 30.08 11.87 -11.18
C PRO A 21 31.13 11.50 -10.13
N LEU A 22 32.19 12.31 -10.05
CA LEU A 22 32.90 12.48 -8.78
C LEU A 22 31.83 12.71 -7.71
N PRO A 23 31.95 12.06 -6.53
CA PRO A 23 30.90 12.05 -5.55
C PRO A 23 30.62 13.49 -5.14
N ARG A 24 29.40 13.99 -5.42
CA ARG A 24 28.84 15.16 -4.74
C ARG A 24 28.47 14.76 -3.29
N PHE A 25 29.42 14.17 -2.57
CA PHE A 25 29.43 14.08 -1.12
C PHE A 25 29.90 15.46 -0.64
N LEU A 26 28.99 16.43 -0.52
CA LEU A 26 29.09 17.67 0.30
C LEU A 26 28.02 18.73 -0.02
N ILE A 27 26.92 18.41 -0.70
CA ILE A 27 25.77 19.32 -0.82
C ILE A 27 24.50 18.64 -0.32
N SER A 28 24.46 18.35 0.99
CA SER A 28 23.20 18.25 1.75
C SER A 28 23.42 18.53 3.24
N LEU A 29 24.36 19.42 3.58
CA LEU A 29 24.31 20.15 4.84
C LEU A 29 23.57 21.45 4.59
N GLY A 30 22.28 21.33 4.24
CA GLY A 30 21.36 22.43 4.44
C GLY A 30 21.24 22.60 5.95
N VAL A 31 22.07 23.45 6.54
CA VAL A 31 21.90 23.88 7.92
C VAL A 31 20.52 24.51 7.98
N PHE A 32 19.54 23.76 8.48
CA PHE A 32 18.27 24.30 8.96
C PHE A 32 18.62 25.21 10.14
N LEU A 33 18.99 26.45 9.86
CA LEU A 33 19.12 27.50 10.86
C LEU A 33 17.70 27.87 11.28
N LEU A 34 17.17 27.10 12.22
CA LEU A 34 15.92 27.38 12.92
C LEU A 34 16.14 28.59 13.83
N VAL A 35 15.85 29.79 13.32
CA VAL A 35 15.71 30.98 14.16
C VAL A 35 14.24 31.09 14.53
N VAL A 36 13.84 30.45 15.64
CA VAL A 36 12.49 30.62 16.16
C VAL A 36 12.38 32.02 16.78
N LYS A 37 11.61 32.90 16.15
CA LYS A 37 11.34 34.24 16.71
C LYS A 37 10.26 34.15 17.78
N MET A 38 10.58 34.65 18.98
CA MET A 38 9.68 34.68 20.13
C MET A 38 9.24 36.10 20.47
N ALA A 39 7.96 36.27 20.77
CA ALA A 39 7.43 37.49 21.37
C ALA A 39 7.83 37.60 22.85
N HIS A 40 8.24 38.80 23.27
CA HIS A 40 8.36 39.13 24.69
C HIS A 40 6.96 39.30 25.31
N ALA A 41 6.81 39.00 26.61
CA ALA A 41 5.53 39.14 27.32
C ALA A 41 4.97 40.57 27.30
N THR A 42 5.84 41.58 27.17
CA THR A 42 5.50 43.01 27.10
C THR A 42 6.29 43.68 25.97
N GLY A 43 5.63 44.40 25.05
CA GLY A 43 6.25 45.11 23.92
C GLY A 43 5.48 45.03 22.59
N SER A 44 5.96 45.72 21.53
CA SER A 44 5.32 45.76 20.20
C SER A 44 5.31 44.42 19.47
N ASP A 45 6.28 43.55 19.75
CA ASP A 45 6.36 42.19 19.17
C ASP A 45 5.33 41.23 19.80
N ALA A 46 4.76 41.59 20.94
CA ALA A 46 3.89 40.70 21.67
C ALA A 46 2.59 40.40 20.89
N ASP A 47 2.11 41.35 20.08
CA ASP A 47 0.92 41.20 19.25
C ASP A 47 1.25 40.88 17.78
N ASN A 48 2.53 40.62 17.48
CA ASN A 48 2.95 40.26 16.14
C ASN A 48 2.43 38.84 15.78
N PRO A 49 1.56 38.69 14.76
CA PRO A 49 1.02 37.39 14.37
C PRO A 49 2.08 36.45 13.77
N THR A 50 3.28 36.95 13.46
CA THR A 50 4.32 36.20 12.75
C THR A 50 5.32 35.48 13.66
N VAL A 51 5.23 35.63 14.99
CA VAL A 51 6.16 35.08 15.99
C VAL A 51 5.45 34.15 16.97
N PHE A 52 6.19 33.25 17.61
CA PHE A 52 5.66 32.41 18.66
C PHE A 52 5.41 33.24 19.94
N ALA A 53 4.23 33.08 20.54
CA ALA A 53 3.78 33.85 21.69
C ALA A 53 3.46 32.96 22.89
N SER A 54 3.55 33.51 24.10
CA SER A 54 3.16 32.85 25.34
C SER A 54 1.64 32.83 25.54
N ARG A 55 0.89 32.26 24.57
CA ARG A 55 -0.58 32.19 24.56
C ARG A 55 -1.06 30.77 24.79
N PHE A 56 -1.98 30.64 25.74
CA PHE A 56 -2.60 29.38 26.11
C PHE A 56 -4.11 29.54 26.21
N VAL A 57 -4.82 28.43 26.07
CA VAL A 57 -6.23 28.29 26.38
C VAL A 57 -6.37 27.16 27.40
N VAL A 58 -7.11 27.38 28.48
CA VAL A 58 -7.51 26.31 29.40
C VAL A 58 -9.00 26.07 29.22
N LEU A 59 -9.36 24.83 28.88
CA LEU A 59 -10.74 24.36 28.84
C LEU A 59 -11.07 23.73 30.20
N ILE A 60 -12.20 24.11 30.80
CA ILE A 60 -12.61 23.65 32.13
C ILE A 60 -14.03 23.06 32.07
N ARG A 61 -14.23 21.96 32.79
CA ARG A 61 -15.50 21.25 32.91
C ARG A 61 -15.70 20.67 34.31
N ASP A 62 -16.81 21.02 34.95
CA ASP A 62 -17.16 20.58 36.31
C ASP A 62 -17.63 19.10 36.31
N THR A 63 -18.15 18.64 35.18
CA THR A 63 -18.66 17.29 34.96
C THR A 63 -17.97 16.64 33.77
N ASP A 64 -17.96 15.30 33.75
CA ASP A 64 -17.38 14.54 32.66
C ASP A 64 -17.98 15.00 31.30
N PRO A 65 -17.16 15.51 30.37
CA PRO A 65 -17.63 15.94 29.06
C PRO A 65 -17.99 14.77 28.13
N GLN A 66 -17.81 13.52 28.58
CA GLN A 66 -18.14 12.27 27.90
C GLN A 66 -17.57 12.23 26.49
N VAL A 67 -16.25 12.38 26.37
CA VAL A 67 -15.57 12.41 25.07
C VAL A 67 -15.74 11.08 24.32
N ALA A 68 -16.09 11.14 23.04
CA ALA A 68 -16.30 9.96 22.21
C ALA A 68 -16.04 10.24 20.72
N MET A 69 -15.59 9.24 19.98
CA MET A 69 -15.43 9.33 18.52
C MET A 69 -16.78 9.23 17.82
N ARG A 70 -16.99 10.06 16.79
CA ARG A 70 -18.20 10.09 15.95
C ARG A 70 -17.86 10.42 14.50
N PRO A 71 -18.71 10.05 13.51
CA PRO A 71 -18.53 10.47 12.13
C PRO A 71 -18.52 11.99 12.00
N ALA A 72 -17.54 12.55 11.30
CA ALA A 72 -17.32 13.98 11.26
C ALA A 72 -18.37 14.76 10.43
N GLY A 73 -19.15 14.07 9.59
CA GLY A 73 -20.12 14.71 8.69
C GLY A 73 -19.48 15.57 7.60
N VAL A 74 -18.21 15.33 7.27
CA VAL A 74 -17.50 16.05 6.21
C VAL A 74 -18.01 15.55 4.86
N LYS A 75 -18.43 16.49 4.00
CA LYS A 75 -18.96 16.15 2.68
C LYS A 75 -17.92 15.42 1.83
N ALA A 76 -18.33 14.32 1.19
CA ALA A 76 -17.54 13.51 0.24
C ALA A 76 -16.31 12.78 0.82
N VAL A 77 -16.17 12.69 2.15
CA VAL A 77 -15.13 11.88 2.81
C VAL A 77 -15.66 11.26 4.10
N SER A 78 -15.42 9.95 4.28
CA SER A 78 -15.70 9.27 5.54
C SER A 78 -14.51 9.47 6.49
N TYR A 79 -14.77 10.02 7.67
CA TYR A 79 -13.76 10.27 8.70
C TYR A 79 -14.41 10.43 10.07
N ASN A 80 -13.71 10.05 11.14
CA ASN A 80 -14.21 10.12 12.51
C ASN A 80 -13.41 11.15 13.32
N VAL A 81 -14.11 11.90 14.17
CA VAL A 81 -13.52 12.94 15.05
C VAL A 81 -14.00 12.77 16.49
N PRO A 82 -13.22 13.23 17.49
CA PRO A 82 -13.72 13.37 18.86
C PRO A 82 -14.86 14.38 18.94
N THR A 83 -15.84 14.06 19.78
CA THR A 83 -16.95 14.94 20.14
C THR A 83 -17.11 14.94 21.66
N TRP A 84 -17.77 15.97 22.19
CA TRP A 84 -18.07 16.11 23.62
C TRP A 84 -19.52 16.53 23.80
N LEU A 85 -20.11 16.28 24.97
CA LEU A 85 -21.31 17.02 25.36
C LEU A 85 -21.00 18.52 25.36
N ALA A 86 -21.83 19.31 24.68
CA ALA A 86 -21.57 20.74 24.59
C ALA A 86 -21.62 21.40 25.97
N HIS A 87 -20.64 22.25 26.27
CA HIS A 87 -20.59 22.95 27.56
C HIS A 87 -21.83 23.83 27.76
N ASP A 88 -22.19 24.55 26.69
CA ASP A 88 -23.45 25.28 26.55
C ASP A 88 -24.29 24.58 25.48
N LYS A 89 -25.52 24.19 25.81
CA LYS A 89 -26.44 23.53 24.87
C LYS A 89 -26.71 24.36 23.62
N GLY A 90 -26.64 25.69 23.70
CA GLY A 90 -26.77 26.56 22.52
C GLY A 90 -25.60 26.45 21.54
N ARG A 91 -24.48 25.82 21.95
CA ARG A 91 -23.28 25.59 21.14
C ARG A 91 -23.13 24.14 20.69
N SER A 92 -24.17 23.31 20.84
CA SER A 92 -24.19 21.98 20.23
C SER A 92 -24.29 22.12 18.71
N ASP A 93 -23.21 21.79 18.00
CA ASP A 93 -23.08 21.96 16.55
C ASP A 93 -22.84 20.63 15.81
N TYR A 94 -22.89 19.51 16.53
CA TYR A 94 -22.77 18.18 15.95
C TYR A 94 -24.13 17.69 15.44
N ALA A 95 -24.16 17.26 14.18
CA ALA A 95 -25.32 16.62 13.57
C ALA A 95 -25.05 15.11 13.41
N ALA A 96 -26.05 14.28 13.70
CA ALA A 96 -25.94 12.85 13.48
C ALA A 96 -25.75 12.55 11.99
N VAL A 97 -24.80 11.69 11.67
CA VAL A 97 -24.58 11.20 10.31
C VAL A 97 -25.31 9.87 10.18
N GLN A 98 -26.22 9.79 9.21
CA GLN A 98 -26.91 8.54 8.91
C GLN A 98 -25.93 7.56 8.27
N ARG A 99 -25.80 6.38 8.87
CA ARG A 99 -25.00 5.28 8.33
C ARG A 99 -25.72 4.67 7.14
N ASP A 100 -25.01 4.53 6.03
CA ASP A 100 -25.47 3.69 4.91
C ASP A 100 -25.40 2.21 5.35
N ALA A 101 -26.47 1.45 5.14
CA ALA A 101 -26.54 0.04 5.49
C ALA A 101 -25.45 -0.82 4.81
N ALA A 102 -24.88 -0.35 3.69
CA ALA A 102 -23.75 -0.98 3.03
C ALA A 102 -22.42 -0.79 3.77
N VAL A 103 -22.30 0.20 4.67
CA VAL A 103 -21.11 0.48 5.48
C VAL A 103 -21.11 -0.44 6.69
N ALA A 104 -20.63 -1.66 6.51
CA ALA A 104 -20.43 -2.63 7.57
C ALA A 104 -19.25 -3.53 7.24
N GLY A 105 -18.66 -4.13 8.28
CA GLY A 105 -17.48 -4.98 8.13
C GLY A 105 -16.38 -4.60 9.11
N ASP A 106 -15.22 -5.18 8.86
CA ASP A 106 -13.99 -4.91 9.60
C ASP A 106 -13.64 -3.41 9.63
N GLY A 107 -13.05 -2.95 10.73
CA GLY A 107 -12.61 -1.55 10.90
C GLY A 107 -13.73 -0.53 11.17
N PHE A 108 -14.98 -0.88 10.90
CA PHE A 108 -16.15 -0.06 11.20
C PHE A 108 -16.70 -0.37 12.59
N ASP A 109 -16.57 0.59 13.52
CA ASP A 109 -17.07 0.46 14.89
C ASP A 109 -18.50 0.99 15.00
N ASP A 110 -19.46 0.10 15.21
CA ASP A 110 -20.88 0.43 15.38
C ASP A 110 -21.11 1.45 16.53
N SER A 111 -20.28 1.43 17.57
CA SER A 111 -20.38 2.40 18.69
C SER A 111 -19.98 3.83 18.30
N ILE A 112 -19.30 3.98 17.16
CA ILE A 112 -18.99 5.26 16.53
C ILE A 112 -20.08 5.60 15.52
N LEU A 113 -20.37 4.68 14.58
CA LEU A 113 -21.21 4.94 13.41
C LEU A 113 -22.69 5.10 13.74
N ASP A 114 -23.21 4.34 14.71
CA ASP A 114 -24.64 4.33 15.04
C ASP A 114 -24.98 5.31 16.18
N ALA A 115 -24.02 6.11 16.59
CA ALA A 115 -24.17 6.95 17.76
C ALA A 115 -24.95 8.24 17.49
N ALA A 116 -25.84 8.55 18.42
CA ALA A 116 -26.69 9.73 18.36
C ALA A 116 -25.92 11.04 18.59
N ALA A 117 -26.54 12.15 18.16
CA ALA A 117 -25.94 13.48 18.26
C ALA A 117 -25.96 14.06 19.68
N ASP A 118 -26.97 13.72 20.49
CA ASP A 118 -27.06 13.94 21.94
C ASP A 118 -26.60 15.31 22.46
N GLY A 119 -26.88 16.40 21.74
CA GLY A 119 -26.48 17.76 22.15
C GLY A 119 -24.96 17.95 22.21
N ARG A 120 -24.22 17.21 21.37
CA ARG A 120 -22.76 17.21 21.33
C ARG A 120 -22.19 18.32 20.44
N THR A 121 -20.90 18.54 20.58
CA THR A 121 -20.10 19.40 19.71
C THR A 121 -18.84 18.67 19.25
N ALA A 122 -18.44 18.93 18.01
CA ALA A 122 -17.15 18.52 17.47
C ALA A 122 -16.13 19.69 17.44
N ASN A 123 -16.55 20.88 17.87
CA ASN A 123 -15.70 22.05 18.04
C ASN A 123 -15.05 22.00 19.42
N LEU A 124 -13.72 21.86 19.43
CA LEU A 124 -12.92 21.81 20.65
C LEU A 124 -13.21 22.98 21.63
N PHE A 125 -13.42 24.19 21.11
CA PHE A 125 -13.67 25.39 21.94
C PHE A 125 -15.11 25.51 22.46
N ALA A 126 -15.98 24.55 22.13
CA ALA A 126 -17.33 24.43 22.69
C ALA A 126 -17.45 23.28 23.72
N ALA A 127 -16.38 22.48 23.89
CA ALA A 127 -16.36 21.33 24.80
C ALA A 127 -16.24 21.72 26.29
N GLY A 128 -15.79 22.94 26.60
CA GLY A 128 -15.61 23.43 27.97
C GLY A 128 -15.67 24.96 28.06
N GLU A 129 -15.67 25.48 29.29
CA GLU A 129 -15.46 26.91 29.52
C GLU A 129 -14.05 27.29 29.07
N VAL A 130 -13.92 28.40 28.32
CA VAL A 130 -12.67 28.80 27.67
C VAL A 130 -12.01 29.94 28.45
N VAL A 131 -10.86 29.66 29.07
CA VAL A 131 -10.01 30.68 29.71
C VAL A 131 -8.80 30.95 28.81
N SER A 132 -8.71 32.16 28.24
CA SER A 132 -7.57 32.56 27.40
C SER A 132 -6.51 33.25 28.24
N LEU A 133 -5.28 32.78 28.16
CA LEU A 133 -4.17 33.26 28.96
C LEU A 133 -3.04 33.75 28.08
N ARG A 134 -2.39 34.82 28.56
CA ARG A 134 -1.14 35.32 28.04
C ARG A 134 -0.23 35.61 29.22
N ALA A 135 1.05 35.28 29.10
CA ALA A 135 2.01 35.62 30.14
C ALA A 135 2.03 37.13 30.39
N THR A 136 1.95 37.53 31.65
CA THR A 136 2.09 38.93 32.09
C THR A 136 3.55 39.29 32.30
N ARG A 137 4.39 38.28 32.56
CA ARG A 137 5.84 38.43 32.72
C ARG A 137 6.57 37.26 32.09
N SER A 138 7.72 37.57 31.50
CA SER A 138 8.66 36.61 30.96
C SER A 138 10.04 36.91 31.51
N THR A 139 10.68 35.92 32.14
CA THR A 139 12.03 36.06 32.71
C THR A 139 12.93 34.98 32.14
N THR A 140 13.96 35.38 31.40
CA THR A 140 14.99 34.44 30.92
C THR A 140 16.11 34.35 31.95
N GLY A 141 16.33 33.15 32.47
CA GLY A 141 17.40 32.91 33.43
C GLY A 141 18.79 32.89 32.77
N ALA A 142 19.85 32.88 33.60
CA ALA A 142 21.21 32.67 33.12
C ALA A 142 21.40 31.29 32.44
N ASP A 143 20.49 30.35 32.71
CA ASP A 143 20.35 29.05 32.06
C ASP A 143 19.80 29.14 30.63
N GLY A 144 19.42 30.33 30.16
CA GLY A 144 18.78 30.55 28.86
C GLY A 144 17.31 30.12 28.82
N ILE A 145 16.78 29.55 29.90
CA ILE A 145 15.39 29.09 29.99
C ILE A 145 14.51 30.29 30.26
N THR A 146 13.52 30.48 29.38
CA THR A 146 12.53 31.54 29.52
C THR A 146 11.33 31.03 30.31
N ARG A 147 11.03 31.67 31.44
CA ARG A 147 9.92 31.32 32.34
C ARG A 147 8.78 32.30 32.13
N TRP A 148 7.58 31.78 31.92
CA TRP A 148 6.36 32.56 31.71
C TRP A 148 5.46 32.48 32.94
N GLU A 149 5.11 33.66 33.45
CA GLU A 149 4.16 33.85 34.54
C GLU A 149 2.83 34.32 33.95
N PHE A 150 1.74 33.66 34.32
CA PHE A 150 0.40 33.93 33.82
C PHE A 150 -0.46 34.62 34.90
N PRO A 151 -1.53 35.34 34.52
CA PRO A 151 -2.50 35.84 35.47
C PRO A 151 -3.04 34.74 36.38
N GLU A 152 -3.31 35.06 37.65
CA GLU A 152 -3.98 34.12 38.55
C GLU A 152 -5.41 33.85 38.09
N ASP A 153 -5.82 32.57 38.11
CA ASP A 153 -7.22 32.15 38.03
C ASP A 153 -7.58 31.48 39.38
N PRO A 154 -8.79 31.70 39.92
CA PRO A 154 -9.21 31.06 41.17
C PRO A 154 -9.25 29.52 41.10
N ARG A 155 -9.31 28.93 39.90
CA ARG A 155 -9.52 27.49 39.69
C ARG A 155 -8.25 26.72 39.40
N PHE A 156 -7.17 27.38 38.97
CA PHE A 156 -5.90 26.73 38.64
C PHE A 156 -4.72 27.71 38.68
N THR A 157 -3.51 27.17 38.63
CA THR A 157 -2.29 27.92 38.35
C THR A 157 -1.64 27.31 37.11
N LEU A 158 -1.30 28.15 36.12
CA LEU A 158 -0.53 27.73 34.95
C LEU A 158 0.88 28.31 35.03
N THR A 159 1.87 27.47 34.80
CA THR A 159 3.27 27.88 34.60
C THR A 159 3.77 27.28 33.29
N ALA A 160 4.67 27.97 32.61
CA ALA A 160 5.31 27.43 31.42
C ALA A 160 6.76 27.89 31.31
N THR A 161 7.59 27.03 30.73
CA THR A 161 9.00 27.29 30.48
C THR A 161 9.32 26.94 29.04
N LEU A 162 10.09 27.81 28.39
CA LEU A 162 10.64 27.60 27.07
C LEU A 162 12.14 27.39 27.20
N THR A 163 12.56 26.17 26.92
CA THR A 163 13.96 25.77 26.89
C THR A 163 14.49 25.94 25.46
N PRO A 164 15.57 26.70 25.25
CA PRO A 164 16.19 26.80 23.94
C PRO A 164 16.70 25.41 23.49
N PRO A 165 16.84 25.18 22.18
CA PRO A 165 17.42 23.93 21.68
C PRO A 165 18.83 23.75 22.24
N ALA A 166 19.18 22.50 22.58
CA ALA A 166 20.53 22.18 23.04
C ALA A 166 21.52 22.42 21.89
N SER A 167 22.52 23.27 22.12
CA SER A 167 23.53 23.58 21.11
C SER A 167 24.32 22.31 20.74
N GLY A 168 24.30 21.93 19.46
CA GLY A 168 25.13 20.84 18.92
C GLY A 168 24.51 19.44 18.90
N THR A 169 23.22 19.28 19.22
CA THR A 169 22.51 18.00 19.06
C THR A 169 21.43 18.08 17.97
N ALA A 170 21.03 16.91 17.43
CA ALA A 170 19.93 16.77 16.47
C ALA A 170 18.54 17.11 17.07
N GLU A 171 18.44 17.35 18.39
CA GLU A 171 17.23 17.85 19.03
C GLU A 171 17.13 19.38 18.88
N SER A 172 16.84 19.81 17.65
CA SER A 172 17.00 21.17 17.14
C SER A 172 15.83 22.14 17.41
N LEU A 173 14.80 21.71 18.13
CA LEU A 173 13.58 22.51 18.36
C LEU A 173 13.46 23.00 19.81
N PRO A 174 13.04 24.26 20.03
CA PRO A 174 12.72 24.76 21.36
C PRO A 174 11.66 23.90 22.06
N LEU A 175 11.93 23.54 23.32
CA LEU A 175 11.05 22.72 24.14
C LEU A 175 10.21 23.61 25.06
N LEU A 176 8.91 23.62 24.86
CA LEU A 176 7.94 24.25 25.73
C LEU A 176 7.38 23.20 26.70
N THR A 177 7.58 23.42 28.00
CA THR A 177 6.98 22.61 29.07
C THR A 177 5.98 23.47 29.82
N PHE A 178 4.75 22.99 29.99
CA PHE A 178 3.76 23.66 30.83
C PHE A 178 3.29 22.75 31.95
N THR A 179 2.90 23.37 33.06
CA THR A 179 2.31 22.69 34.21
C THR A 179 1.07 23.44 34.67
N LEU A 180 -0.06 22.74 34.70
CA LEU A 180 -1.29 23.21 35.35
C LEU A 180 -1.43 22.54 36.71
N VAL A 181 -1.58 23.34 37.76
CA VAL A 181 -1.92 22.86 39.11
C VAL A 181 -3.37 23.24 39.39
N SER A 182 -4.22 22.26 39.62
CA SER A 182 -5.63 22.53 39.89
C SER A 182 -5.84 23.09 41.30
N LYS A 183 -6.79 24.02 41.46
CA LYS A 183 -7.28 24.52 42.76
C LYS A 183 -8.68 24.00 43.08
N ILE A 184 -9.35 23.34 42.12
CA ILE A 184 -10.70 22.77 42.26
C ILE A 184 -10.75 21.31 41.77
N GLY A 185 -11.83 20.60 42.07
CA GLY A 185 -12.13 19.31 41.43
C GLY A 185 -12.82 19.54 40.09
N ALA A 186 -12.15 19.32 38.96
CA ALA A 186 -12.72 19.51 37.63
C ALA A 186 -11.91 18.79 36.54
N TYR A 187 -12.45 18.74 35.32
CA TYR A 187 -11.77 18.32 34.11
C TYR A 187 -11.11 19.52 33.44
N PHE A 188 -9.83 19.38 33.10
CA PHE A 188 -9.01 20.40 32.45
C PHE A 188 -8.44 19.90 31.13
N SER A 189 -8.22 20.83 30.19
CA SER A 189 -7.39 20.64 29.00
C SER A 189 -6.63 21.93 28.72
N VAL A 190 -5.31 21.85 28.58
CA VAL A 190 -4.45 23.02 28.32
C VAL A 190 -4.02 22.99 26.86
N GLY A 191 -4.43 24.00 26.11
CA GLY A 191 -4.08 24.23 24.72
C GLY A 191 -2.98 25.28 24.59
N TYR A 192 -1.85 24.94 23.97
CA TYR A 192 -0.94 25.96 23.47
C TYR A 192 -1.45 26.51 22.14
N THR A 193 -1.70 27.82 22.09
CA THR A 193 -2.27 28.54 20.93
C THR A 193 -1.36 29.67 20.44
N GLY A 194 -0.10 29.64 20.88
CA GLY A 194 0.90 30.66 20.64
C GLY A 194 1.66 30.56 19.32
N ALA A 195 1.43 29.55 18.48
CA ALA A 195 2.06 29.49 17.17
C ALA A 195 1.61 30.67 16.27
N PRO A 196 2.45 31.10 15.30
CA PRO A 196 2.12 32.15 14.34
C PRO A 196 0.76 31.93 13.68
N ARG A 197 -0.04 33.01 13.61
CA ARG A 197 -1.39 33.02 13.04
C ARG A 197 -1.33 33.29 11.55
N VAL A 198 -2.13 32.58 10.78
CA VAL A 198 -2.28 32.74 9.33
C VAL A 198 -3.75 32.88 8.98
N GLU A 199 -4.11 33.97 8.30
CA GLU A 199 -5.44 34.14 7.73
C GLU A 199 -5.62 33.26 6.50
N SER A 200 -6.87 32.92 6.17
CA SER A 200 -7.20 32.13 4.97
C SER A 200 -6.60 32.70 3.68
N ALA A 201 -6.48 34.03 3.58
CA ALA A 201 -5.90 34.72 2.44
C ALA A 201 -4.38 34.47 2.29
N ASP A 202 -3.67 34.21 3.40
CA ASP A 202 -2.21 34.03 3.44
C ASP A 202 -1.79 32.56 3.62
N LEU A 203 -2.76 31.66 3.70
CA LEU A 203 -2.56 30.23 3.81
C LEU A 203 -2.10 29.63 2.46
N ALA A 204 -0.94 28.97 2.49
CA ALA A 204 -0.47 28.12 1.39
C ALA A 204 -0.98 26.69 1.54
N GLU A 205 -0.82 26.10 2.72
CA GLU A 205 -1.11 24.70 3.00
C GLU A 205 -1.21 24.46 4.51
N ILE A 206 -2.06 23.54 4.96
CA ILE A 206 -2.03 22.99 6.32
C ILE A 206 -1.62 21.52 6.29
N TRP A 207 -1.15 21.05 7.44
CA TRP A 207 -1.22 19.65 7.79
C TRP A 207 -1.65 19.47 9.24
N GLN A 208 -2.81 18.86 9.38
CA GLN A 208 -3.22 18.14 10.58
C GLN A 208 -3.39 16.68 10.12
N PRO A 209 -2.96 15.67 10.90
CA PRO A 209 -2.86 14.31 10.41
C PRO A 209 -4.07 13.76 9.67
N LEU A 210 -3.77 12.85 8.74
CA LEU A 210 -4.71 12.18 7.85
C LEU A 210 -5.35 13.16 6.85
N ILE A 211 -6.66 13.37 6.91
CA ILE A 211 -7.40 13.99 5.80
C ILE A 211 -7.15 15.50 5.63
N TRP A 212 -6.63 16.19 6.65
CA TRP A 212 -6.44 17.64 6.65
C TRP A 212 -5.09 18.03 6.05
N THR A 213 -5.03 18.03 4.73
CA THR A 213 -3.80 18.26 3.95
C THR A 213 -4.06 19.30 2.88
N GLU A 214 -3.00 19.94 2.37
CA GLU A 214 -3.10 20.96 1.33
C GLU A 214 -4.03 22.10 1.79
N LYS A 215 -5.09 22.39 1.05
CA LYS A 215 -6.12 23.37 1.42
C LYS A 215 -7.46 22.71 1.76
N ARG A 216 -7.48 21.41 2.04
CA ARG A 216 -8.63 20.70 2.60
C ARG A 216 -8.72 21.00 4.09
N VAL A 217 -9.15 22.22 4.40
CA VAL A 217 -9.18 22.77 5.75
C VAL A 217 -10.42 22.30 6.52
N PRO A 218 -10.32 22.09 7.84
CA PRO A 218 -11.48 21.72 8.66
C PRO A 218 -12.48 22.89 8.74
N ASP A 219 -13.78 22.59 8.70
CA ASP A 219 -14.85 23.60 8.74
C ASP A 219 -15.07 24.22 10.14
N ARG A 220 -14.53 23.57 11.17
CA ARG A 220 -14.50 24.00 12.58
C ARG A 220 -13.19 23.53 13.24
N SER A 221 -12.99 23.83 14.53
CA SER A 221 -11.80 23.41 15.27
C SER A 221 -11.86 21.94 15.70
N PHE A 222 -11.72 21.01 14.73
CA PHE A 222 -11.61 19.58 15.01
C PHE A 222 -10.26 19.24 15.68
N LEU A 223 -10.31 18.39 16.69
CA LEU A 223 -9.11 17.81 17.33
C LEU A 223 -8.75 16.48 16.66
N THR A 224 -7.49 16.28 16.28
CA THR A 224 -6.97 14.94 15.95
C THR A 224 -6.25 14.37 17.18
N PRO A 225 -6.77 13.30 17.81
CA PRO A 225 -6.14 12.67 18.98
C PRO A 225 -4.87 11.91 18.58
N ALA A 226 -3.93 11.75 19.54
CA ALA A 226 -2.60 11.21 19.30
C ALA A 226 -2.56 9.86 18.54
N TYR A 227 -3.51 8.94 18.81
CA TYR A 227 -3.56 7.64 18.14
C TYR A 227 -3.84 7.69 16.63
N LEU A 228 -4.35 8.82 16.12
CA LEU A 228 -4.62 9.08 14.70
C LEU A 228 -3.51 9.90 14.02
N CYS A 229 -2.37 10.10 14.67
CA CYS A 229 -1.30 10.97 14.17
C CYS A 229 -0.11 10.16 13.62
N PRO A 230 0.05 9.97 12.29
CA PRO A 230 1.24 9.32 11.71
C PRO A 230 2.55 9.96 12.16
N LEU A 231 2.49 11.26 12.46
CA LEU A 231 3.41 12.00 13.30
C LEU A 231 2.60 13.06 14.08
N PRO A 232 2.83 13.30 15.38
CA PRO A 232 1.94 14.12 16.21
C PRO A 232 2.22 15.62 16.11
N ALA A 233 2.17 16.16 14.88
CA ALA A 233 2.38 17.57 14.60
C ALA A 233 1.20 18.24 13.89
N ALA A 234 0.96 19.51 14.21
CA ALA A 234 0.08 20.40 13.46
C ALA A 234 0.91 21.50 12.82
N LEU A 235 0.94 21.52 11.48
CA LEU A 235 1.79 22.40 10.68
C LEU A 235 0.94 23.32 9.81
N VAL A 236 1.39 24.57 9.66
CA VAL A 236 0.76 25.58 8.80
C VAL A 236 1.84 26.22 7.95
N ARG A 237 1.65 26.20 6.64
CA ARG A 237 2.53 26.84 5.66
C ARG A 237 1.94 28.16 5.19
N HIS A 238 2.75 29.20 5.32
CA HIS A 238 2.51 30.57 4.93
C HIS A 238 2.85 30.75 3.44
N LYS A 239 2.15 31.66 2.74
CA LYS A 239 2.48 32.01 1.34
C LYS A 239 3.90 32.55 1.14
N ASP A 240 4.51 33.11 2.20
CA ASP A 240 5.91 33.58 2.18
C ASP A 240 6.93 32.43 2.20
N GLY A 241 6.48 31.17 2.27
CA GLY A 241 7.30 29.97 2.26
C GLY A 241 7.70 29.43 3.64
N ARG A 242 7.35 30.12 4.74
CA ARG A 242 7.55 29.60 6.11
C ARG A 242 6.53 28.51 6.45
N THR A 243 6.96 27.51 7.21
CA THR A 243 6.13 26.48 7.82
C THR A 243 6.30 26.58 9.33
N THR A 244 5.21 26.73 10.05
CA THR A 244 5.19 26.91 11.50
C THR A 244 4.23 25.93 12.14
N GLY A 245 4.50 25.49 13.36
CA GLY A 245 3.60 24.59 14.04
C GLY A 245 4.09 24.10 15.40
N VAL A 246 3.50 23.00 15.82
CA VAL A 246 3.83 22.31 17.08
C VAL A 246 3.89 20.81 16.85
N ILE A 247 4.71 20.13 17.63
CA ILE A 247 4.81 18.67 17.68
C ILE A 247 4.94 18.22 19.13
N ALA A 248 4.26 17.14 19.51
CA ALA A 248 4.42 16.57 20.85
C ALA A 248 5.86 16.07 21.06
N GLU A 249 6.36 16.14 22.30
CA GLU A 249 7.63 15.48 22.65
C GLU A 249 7.47 13.95 22.52
N PRO A 250 8.46 13.19 22.03
CA PRO A 250 8.37 11.73 21.89
C PRO A 250 7.94 11.00 23.16
N ASP A 251 8.39 11.45 24.34
CA ASP A 251 8.02 10.86 25.64
C ASP A 251 6.51 10.99 25.98
N GLU A 252 5.80 11.92 25.33
CA GLU A 252 4.36 12.12 25.54
C GLU A 252 3.50 11.10 24.78
N LEU A 253 4.10 10.35 23.86
CA LEU A 253 3.50 9.26 23.10
C LEU A 253 4.37 8.01 23.24
N PRO A 254 4.24 7.25 24.35
CA PRO A 254 5.08 6.09 24.60
C PRO A 254 4.84 4.96 23.59
N PHE A 255 5.85 4.12 23.39
CA PHE A 255 5.74 2.96 22.50
C PHE A 255 4.73 1.93 23.03
N GLN A 256 4.78 1.60 24.33
CA GLN A 256 3.83 0.70 25.00
C GLN A 256 3.00 1.45 26.06
N PRO A 257 1.70 1.11 26.23
CA PRO A 257 0.89 0.24 25.37
C PRO A 257 0.72 0.83 23.96
N LEU A 258 0.26 0.02 23.00
CA LEU A 258 -0.06 0.51 21.64
C LEU A 258 -1.02 1.72 21.74
N PRO A 259 -0.75 2.84 21.02
CA PRO A 259 -1.63 4.00 21.04
C PRO A 259 -3.06 3.68 20.57
N ALA A 260 -4.03 4.14 21.35
CA ALA A 260 -5.46 4.00 21.14
C ALA A 260 -6.19 5.28 21.57
N PHE A 261 -7.47 5.41 21.23
CA PHE A 261 -8.25 6.57 21.67
C PHE A 261 -8.28 6.70 23.20
N ALA A 262 -8.53 5.59 23.90
CA ALA A 262 -8.67 5.56 25.35
C ALA A 262 -7.40 5.94 26.13
N ASN A 263 -6.21 5.82 25.53
CA ASN A 263 -4.93 6.20 26.14
C ASN A 263 -4.28 7.45 25.49
N SER A 264 -5.01 8.13 24.59
CA SER A 264 -4.51 9.35 23.93
C SER A 264 -4.42 10.50 24.93
N ARG A 265 -3.20 10.85 25.33
CA ARG A 265 -2.94 11.92 26.30
C ARG A 265 -3.14 13.32 25.73
N PHE A 266 -3.10 13.51 24.42
CA PHE A 266 -3.21 14.83 23.79
C PHE A 266 -3.89 14.73 22.42
N GLY A 267 -4.22 15.89 21.87
CA GLY A 267 -4.61 16.02 20.47
C GLY A 267 -4.10 17.33 19.88
N ILE A 268 -4.16 17.42 18.55
CA ILE A 268 -3.64 18.55 17.78
C ILE A 268 -4.70 19.11 16.85
N ALA A 269 -4.57 20.40 16.53
CA ALA A 269 -5.53 21.11 15.69
C ALA A 269 -4.83 22.24 14.91
N THR A 270 -5.37 22.58 13.73
CA THR A 270 -4.84 23.67 12.89
C THR A 270 -5.75 24.89 12.79
N ARG A 271 -7.04 24.76 13.12
CA ARG A 271 -8.02 25.86 13.04
C ARG A 271 -8.35 26.41 14.41
N ASP A 272 -8.02 27.67 14.65
CA ASP A 272 -8.25 28.35 15.92
C ASP A 272 -9.72 28.78 16.12
N ARG A 273 -10.00 29.31 17.32
CA ARG A 273 -11.34 29.73 17.74
C ARG A 273 -11.96 30.79 16.83
N ASP A 274 -11.13 31.65 16.25
CA ASP A 274 -11.55 32.76 15.40
C ASP A 274 -11.62 32.34 13.92
N GLY A 275 -11.34 31.06 13.63
CA GLY A 275 -11.38 30.47 12.30
C GLY A 275 -10.11 30.67 11.48
N ALA A 276 -9.05 31.26 12.04
CA ALA A 276 -7.74 31.37 11.40
C ALA A 276 -6.90 30.10 11.62
N PHE A 277 -5.72 30.04 10.99
CA PHE A 277 -4.87 28.86 11.00
C PHE A 277 -3.61 29.05 11.82
N ARG A 278 -3.31 28.10 12.71
CA ARG A 278 -2.05 27.99 13.45
C ARG A 278 -1.89 26.57 13.99
N GLY A 279 -0.66 26.10 14.23
CA GLY A 279 -0.45 24.84 14.92
C GLY A 279 -0.85 24.93 16.40
N MET A 280 -1.74 24.06 16.86
CA MET A 280 -2.19 23.98 18.25
C MET A 280 -2.09 22.55 18.78
N LEU A 281 -1.78 22.43 20.08
CA LEU A 281 -1.77 21.17 20.80
C LEU A 281 -2.52 21.35 22.11
N PHE A 282 -3.42 20.41 22.43
CA PHE A 282 -4.20 20.36 23.66
C PHE A 282 -3.87 19.11 24.46
N ALA A 283 -3.46 19.29 25.71
CA ALA A 283 -3.18 18.20 26.64
C ALA A 283 -3.63 18.55 28.08
N PRO A 284 -4.30 17.63 28.79
CA PRO A 284 -4.78 16.36 28.27
C PRO A 284 -5.94 16.56 27.27
N VAL A 285 -6.34 15.53 26.51
CA VAL A 285 -7.65 15.56 25.81
C VAL A 285 -8.74 15.76 26.86
N LEU A 286 -9.63 16.73 26.68
CA LEU A 286 -10.68 17.03 27.67
C LEU A 286 -11.59 15.79 27.86
N GLY A 287 -11.72 15.30 29.09
CA GLY A 287 -12.42 14.04 29.42
C GLY A 287 -11.59 12.76 29.22
N GLY A 288 -10.36 12.87 28.70
CA GLY A 288 -9.44 11.75 28.51
C GLY A 288 -8.48 11.54 29.71
N PRO A 289 -7.48 10.66 29.55
CA PRO A 289 -6.50 10.34 30.60
C PRO A 289 -5.81 11.58 31.17
N GLY A 290 -5.93 11.76 32.48
CA GLY A 290 -5.32 12.88 33.20
C GLY A 290 -6.07 14.21 33.10
N SER A 291 -7.26 14.25 32.49
CA SER A 291 -8.09 15.46 32.40
C SER A 291 -8.77 15.82 33.72
N HIS A 292 -9.33 14.84 34.43
CA HIS A 292 -9.87 15.09 35.77
C HIS A 292 -8.73 15.35 36.77
N ARG A 293 -8.86 16.41 37.57
CA ARG A 293 -7.89 16.81 38.59
C ARG A 293 -8.56 17.23 39.88
N SER A 294 -8.02 16.77 41.00
CA SER A 294 -8.35 17.25 42.34
C SER A 294 -7.50 18.47 42.72
N PRO A 295 -7.93 19.30 43.69
CA PRO A 295 -7.14 20.42 44.19
C PRO A 295 -5.72 19.98 44.60
N GLY A 296 -4.71 20.72 44.15
CA GLY A 296 -3.29 20.45 44.41
C GLY A 296 -2.64 19.49 43.40
N GLU A 297 -3.41 18.77 42.59
CA GLU A 297 -2.83 17.89 41.57
C GLU A 297 -2.28 18.67 40.38
N ALA A 298 -1.12 18.23 39.88
CA ALA A 298 -0.45 18.83 38.74
C ALA A 298 -0.58 17.97 37.49
N PHE A 299 -0.70 18.62 36.33
CA PHE A 299 -0.53 18.03 35.01
C PHE A 299 0.58 18.76 34.28
N THR A 300 1.61 18.02 33.85
CA THR A 300 2.73 18.55 33.07
C THR A 300 2.75 17.93 31.69
N PHE A 301 3.08 18.73 30.68
CA PHE A 301 3.21 18.27 29.31
C PHE A 301 4.29 19.04 28.55
N LYS A 302 4.91 18.35 27.59
CA LYS A 302 6.01 18.83 26.75
C LYS A 302 5.61 18.92 25.27
N VAL A 303 5.88 20.05 24.65
CA VAL A 303 5.63 20.32 23.22
C VAL A 303 6.83 21.02 22.61
N ARG A 304 7.21 20.65 21.40
CA ARG A 304 8.24 21.37 20.64
C ARG A 304 7.63 22.33 19.64
N LEU A 305 8.29 23.47 19.46
CA LEU A 305 7.87 24.53 18.55
C LEU A 305 8.61 24.39 17.22
N VAL A 306 7.86 24.34 16.12
CA VAL A 306 8.40 24.06 14.78
C VAL A 306 8.39 25.34 13.95
N GLU A 307 9.53 25.78 13.47
CA GLU A 307 9.65 26.82 12.44
C GLU A 307 10.59 26.32 11.34
N ALA A 308 10.24 26.50 10.08
CA ALA A 308 11.08 26.09 8.97
C ALA A 308 10.75 26.94 7.75
N ARG A 309 11.69 27.08 6.80
CA ARG A 309 11.40 27.63 5.47
C ARG A 309 11.47 26.51 4.44
N ALA A 310 10.53 25.58 4.53
CA ALA A 310 10.45 24.40 3.69
C ALA A 310 8.99 23.95 3.50
N PRO A 311 8.67 23.21 2.42
CA PRO A 311 7.42 22.47 2.28
C PRO A 311 7.09 21.57 3.46
N ILE A 312 5.79 21.35 3.70
CA ILE A 312 5.35 20.47 4.79
C ILE A 312 5.93 19.05 4.66
N PRO A 313 5.98 18.39 3.48
CA PRO A 313 6.57 17.06 3.36
C PRO A 313 8.05 16.99 3.81
N ASP A 314 8.82 18.04 3.58
CA ASP A 314 10.23 18.12 3.99
C ASP A 314 10.35 18.34 5.50
N VAL A 315 9.50 19.20 6.08
CA VAL A 315 9.41 19.38 7.54
C VAL A 315 8.96 18.09 8.21
N PHE A 316 8.02 17.36 7.62
CA PHE A 316 7.56 16.05 8.11
C PHE A 316 8.70 15.03 8.15
N GLU A 317 9.52 14.92 7.08
CA GLU A 317 10.71 14.05 7.10
C GLU A 317 11.68 14.45 8.22
N HIS A 318 12.01 15.74 8.33
CA HIS A 318 12.94 16.22 9.34
C HIS A 318 12.48 15.86 10.75
N LEU A 319 11.21 16.11 11.08
CA LEU A 319 10.62 15.76 12.37
C LEU A 319 10.59 14.24 12.60
N ALA A 320 10.28 13.45 11.57
CA ALA A 320 10.27 12.00 11.66
C ALA A 320 11.68 11.44 11.97
N ARG A 321 12.71 11.91 11.26
CA ARG A 321 14.09 11.43 11.42
C ARG A 321 14.74 11.94 12.70
N ASP A 322 14.71 13.25 12.91
CA ASP A 322 15.57 13.91 13.88
C ASP A 322 14.93 13.99 15.26
N LEU A 323 13.59 14.11 15.34
CA LEU A 323 12.86 14.07 16.61
C LEU A 323 12.31 12.68 16.94
N TYR A 324 11.66 11.99 16.01
CA TYR A 324 11.05 10.68 16.28
C TYR A 324 11.96 9.48 16.00
N GLY A 325 13.16 9.71 15.46
CA GLY A 325 14.19 8.68 15.29
C GLY A 325 13.95 7.73 14.12
N PHE A 326 13.11 8.10 13.15
CA PHE A 326 12.85 7.28 11.97
C PHE A 326 14.12 7.11 11.11
N ARG A 327 14.43 5.86 10.78
CA ARG A 327 15.60 5.45 9.99
C ARG A 327 15.36 4.06 9.40
N ASP A 328 16.24 3.61 8.52
CA ASP A 328 16.28 2.20 8.11
C ASP A 328 16.77 1.30 9.26
N PHE A 329 15.85 0.91 10.15
CA PHE A 329 16.14 0.05 11.31
C PHE A 329 15.75 -1.43 11.08
N ARG A 330 15.08 -1.78 9.97
CA ARG A 330 14.62 -3.15 9.74
C ARG A 330 15.69 -4.00 9.07
N HIS A 331 15.69 -5.28 9.43
CA HIS A 331 16.51 -6.35 8.85
C HIS A 331 15.75 -7.68 8.98
N ASN A 332 16.19 -8.75 8.30
CA ASN A 332 15.48 -10.03 8.40
C ASN A 332 15.78 -10.67 9.77
N ALA A 333 14.78 -10.75 10.64
CA ALA A 333 14.95 -11.31 11.99
C ALA A 333 14.56 -12.79 12.11
N ILE A 334 13.52 -13.20 11.38
CA ILE A 334 12.88 -14.51 11.56
C ILE A 334 12.99 -15.41 10.32
N GLY A 335 13.27 -14.82 9.15
CA GLY A 335 13.44 -15.50 7.87
C GLY A 335 13.61 -14.50 6.74
N SER A 336 14.01 -15.00 5.57
CA SER A 336 14.13 -14.18 4.36
C SER A 336 12.80 -14.00 3.66
N LEU A 337 12.70 -12.99 2.79
CA LEU A 337 11.52 -12.79 1.95
C LEU A 337 11.27 -13.98 1.00
N ASN A 338 12.32 -14.70 0.58
CA ASN A 338 12.17 -15.90 -0.22
C ASN A 338 11.47 -17.02 0.56
N THR A 339 11.86 -17.24 1.83
CA THR A 339 11.16 -18.21 2.69
C THR A 339 9.71 -17.80 2.91
N THR A 340 9.44 -16.51 3.10
CA THR A 340 8.08 -15.98 3.23
C THR A 340 7.25 -16.25 1.97
N LEU A 341 7.80 -15.97 0.78
CA LEU A 341 7.14 -16.24 -0.50
C LEU A 341 6.83 -17.73 -0.69
N ASP A 342 7.79 -18.62 -0.40
CA ASP A 342 7.60 -20.07 -0.51
C ASP A 342 6.46 -20.55 0.42
N ASN A 343 6.45 -20.07 1.67
CA ASN A 343 5.39 -20.40 2.64
C ASN A 343 4.02 -19.86 2.20
N MET A 344 3.98 -18.64 1.64
CA MET A 344 2.75 -18.03 1.15
C MET A 344 2.19 -18.73 -0.09
N LEU A 345 3.06 -19.19 -1.00
CA LEU A 345 2.62 -19.98 -2.16
C LEU A 345 2.04 -21.33 -1.71
N ALA A 346 2.72 -22.02 -0.79
CA ALA A 346 2.21 -23.24 -0.19
C ALA A 346 0.86 -23.01 0.53
N TYR A 347 0.74 -21.90 1.26
CA TYR A 347 -0.51 -21.51 1.91
C TYR A 347 -1.63 -21.23 0.89
N GLY A 348 -1.37 -20.42 -0.14
CA GLY A 348 -2.31 -20.07 -1.20
C GLY A 348 -2.83 -21.26 -2.01
N LEU A 349 -2.06 -22.35 -2.08
CA LEU A 349 -2.43 -23.61 -2.74
C LEU A 349 -3.00 -24.66 -1.77
N SER A 350 -3.15 -24.33 -0.49
CA SER A 350 -3.70 -25.22 0.54
C SER A 350 -5.18 -24.95 0.78
N GLN A 351 -5.84 -25.87 1.48
CA GLN A 351 -7.21 -25.68 1.97
C GLN A 351 -7.38 -24.45 2.87
N TRP A 352 -6.30 -24.01 3.53
CA TRP A 352 -6.33 -22.88 4.46
C TRP A 352 -6.43 -21.52 3.75
N SER A 353 -6.16 -21.46 2.44
CA SER A 353 -6.37 -20.26 1.61
C SER A 353 -7.84 -19.94 1.37
N TRP A 354 -8.72 -20.90 1.67
CA TRP A 354 -10.17 -20.78 1.54
C TRP A 354 -10.65 -20.29 0.17
N PHE A 355 -10.03 -20.81 -0.89
CA PHE A 355 -10.51 -20.64 -2.26
C PHE A 355 -11.71 -21.56 -2.52
N VAL A 356 -12.86 -20.97 -2.83
CA VAL A 356 -14.11 -21.69 -3.14
C VAL A 356 -14.12 -22.00 -4.64
N ARG A 357 -13.83 -23.24 -4.99
CA ARG A 357 -13.61 -23.66 -6.39
C ARG A 357 -14.86 -23.51 -7.24
N GLU A 358 -16.02 -23.85 -6.68
CA GLU A 358 -17.33 -23.80 -7.34
C GLU A 358 -17.72 -22.37 -7.72
N LEU A 359 -17.21 -21.38 -6.98
CA LEU A 359 -17.45 -19.95 -7.24
C LEU A 359 -16.24 -19.25 -7.85
N LYS A 360 -15.15 -19.97 -8.13
CA LYS A 360 -13.89 -19.48 -8.69
C LYS A 360 -13.33 -18.25 -7.95
N GLY A 361 -13.44 -18.21 -6.62
CA GLY A 361 -13.03 -17.04 -5.85
C GLY A 361 -12.65 -17.30 -4.41
N CYS A 362 -11.92 -16.34 -3.82
CA CYS A 362 -11.48 -16.42 -2.43
C CYS A 362 -12.66 -16.09 -1.50
N ALA A 363 -12.88 -16.89 -0.45
CA ALA A 363 -13.95 -16.64 0.50
C ALA A 363 -13.80 -15.26 1.18
N TYR A 364 -14.90 -14.49 1.24
CA TYR A 364 -14.94 -13.16 1.86
C TYR A 364 -15.67 -13.19 3.21
N SER A 365 -15.43 -14.25 3.99
CA SER A 365 -16.20 -14.63 5.17
C SER A 365 -16.11 -13.66 6.35
N THR A 366 -15.06 -12.82 6.42
CA THR A 366 -14.92 -11.83 7.49
C THR A 366 -16.01 -10.76 7.42
N ASP A 367 -16.22 -10.18 6.23
CA ASP A 367 -17.15 -9.08 6.02
C ASP A 367 -18.51 -9.55 5.49
N VAL A 368 -18.51 -10.45 4.51
CA VAL A 368 -19.71 -10.90 3.80
C VAL A 368 -19.72 -12.44 3.75
N PRO A 369 -20.14 -13.12 4.84
CA PRO A 369 -20.25 -14.57 4.88
C PRO A 369 -21.04 -15.14 3.70
N GLY A 370 -20.49 -16.19 3.07
CA GLY A 370 -21.10 -16.83 1.88
C GLY A 370 -20.73 -16.18 0.54
N ALA A 371 -20.08 -15.02 0.54
CA ALA A 371 -19.57 -14.38 -0.68
C ALA A 371 -18.13 -14.78 -1.00
N VAL A 372 -17.75 -14.62 -2.27
CA VAL A 372 -16.36 -14.68 -2.73
C VAL A 372 -15.93 -13.34 -3.31
N LYS A 373 -14.63 -13.04 -3.22
CA LYS A 373 -14.04 -11.81 -3.75
C LYS A 373 -12.70 -12.10 -4.40
N ASN A 374 -12.43 -11.48 -5.53
CA ASN A 374 -11.13 -11.55 -6.20
C ASN A 374 -10.58 -10.15 -6.49
N VAL A 375 -9.25 -10.02 -6.41
CA VAL A 375 -8.56 -8.75 -6.67
C VAL A 375 -8.15 -8.64 -8.13
N SER A 376 -7.36 -9.60 -8.61
CA SER A 376 -6.90 -9.68 -10.00
C SER A 376 -6.32 -11.06 -10.29
N SER A 377 -6.61 -11.58 -11.48
CA SER A 377 -6.10 -12.85 -12.00
C SER A 377 -4.59 -12.78 -12.27
N LEU A 378 -4.07 -11.59 -12.55
CA LEU A 378 -2.65 -11.37 -12.80
C LEU A 378 -1.77 -11.71 -11.59
N ASN A 379 -2.27 -11.60 -10.35
CA ASN A 379 -1.48 -11.91 -9.16
C ASN A 379 -1.04 -13.39 -9.10
N PRO A 380 -1.95 -14.39 -9.07
CA PRO A 380 -1.57 -15.79 -9.13
C PRO A 380 -0.90 -16.19 -10.44
N ILE A 381 -1.27 -15.60 -11.59
CA ILE A 381 -0.61 -15.89 -12.87
C ILE A 381 0.86 -15.44 -12.82
N ASN A 382 1.16 -14.29 -12.20
CA ASN A 382 2.54 -13.85 -12.03
C ASN A 382 3.32 -14.87 -11.20
N MET A 383 2.76 -15.30 -10.06
CA MET A 383 3.40 -16.31 -9.21
C MET A 383 3.62 -17.62 -9.95
N ALA A 384 2.65 -18.07 -10.75
CA ALA A 384 2.76 -19.31 -11.52
C ALA A 384 3.96 -19.31 -12.48
N ILE A 385 4.24 -18.17 -13.12
CA ILE A 385 5.41 -18.02 -14.00
C ILE A 385 6.71 -18.02 -13.20
N VAL A 386 6.81 -17.17 -12.18
CA VAL A 386 8.07 -16.96 -11.46
C VAL A 386 8.43 -18.16 -10.59
N ALA A 387 7.45 -18.74 -9.91
CA ALA A 387 7.61 -19.96 -9.11
C ALA A 387 7.62 -21.24 -9.96
N ASP A 388 7.36 -21.14 -11.27
CA ASP A 388 7.30 -22.27 -12.19
C ASP A 388 6.33 -23.37 -11.70
N ASP A 389 5.16 -22.94 -11.21
CA ASP A 389 4.15 -23.77 -10.59
C ASP A 389 2.84 -23.72 -11.39
N ARG A 390 2.55 -24.82 -12.08
CA ARG A 390 1.35 -24.98 -12.90
C ARG A 390 0.06 -24.87 -12.08
N ARG A 391 0.07 -25.30 -10.82
CA ARG A 391 -1.13 -25.32 -9.97
C ARG A 391 -1.60 -23.92 -9.64
N ALA A 392 -0.68 -22.98 -9.44
CA ALA A 392 -1.03 -21.57 -9.24
C ALA A 392 -1.76 -20.98 -10.45
N PHE A 393 -1.48 -21.45 -11.66
CA PHE A 393 -2.23 -21.08 -12.86
C PHE A 393 -3.55 -21.84 -12.96
N ASP A 394 -3.51 -23.18 -13.00
CA ASP A 394 -4.68 -24.04 -13.29
C ASP A 394 -5.73 -23.99 -12.18
N GLU A 395 -5.33 -24.00 -10.90
CA GLU A 395 -6.26 -24.10 -9.76
C GLU A 395 -6.75 -22.74 -9.27
N ILE A 396 -6.03 -21.64 -9.58
CA ILE A 396 -6.31 -20.32 -9.02
C ILE A 396 -6.35 -19.23 -10.09
N GLY A 397 -5.24 -18.98 -10.79
CA GLY A 397 -5.13 -17.82 -11.67
C GLY A 397 -6.09 -17.83 -12.86
N TYR A 398 -6.20 -18.97 -13.53
CA TYR A 398 -7.11 -19.15 -14.65
C TYR A 398 -8.58 -19.12 -14.21
N PRO A 399 -9.01 -19.83 -13.14
CA PRO A 399 -10.34 -19.66 -12.56
C PRO A 399 -10.69 -18.21 -12.18
N ILE A 400 -9.74 -17.46 -11.61
CA ILE A 400 -9.98 -16.04 -11.30
C ILE A 400 -10.12 -15.21 -12.59
N ALA A 401 -9.40 -15.53 -13.67
CA ALA A 401 -9.59 -14.86 -14.96
C ALA A 401 -11.01 -15.09 -15.51
N GLU A 402 -11.51 -16.33 -15.45
CA GLU A 402 -12.90 -16.67 -15.83
C GLU A 402 -13.93 -15.95 -14.95
N PHE A 403 -13.70 -15.89 -13.63
CA PHE A 403 -14.51 -15.11 -12.70
C PHE A 403 -14.57 -13.63 -13.13
N MET A 404 -13.41 -13.05 -13.43
CA MET A 404 -13.32 -11.63 -13.82
C MET A 404 -14.01 -11.33 -15.16
N LEU A 405 -14.03 -12.28 -16.08
CA LEU A 405 -14.73 -12.13 -17.37
C LEU A 405 -16.25 -12.26 -17.24
N SER A 406 -16.71 -13.17 -16.39
CA SER A 406 -18.13 -13.54 -16.28
C SER A 406 -18.91 -12.71 -15.27
N ARG A 407 -18.36 -12.38 -14.10
CA ARG A 407 -19.11 -11.69 -13.01
C ARG A 407 -19.27 -10.21 -13.29
N GLU A 408 -20.37 -9.64 -12.82
CA GLU A 408 -20.63 -8.18 -12.89
C GLU A 408 -19.72 -7.37 -11.94
N LYS A 409 -19.42 -7.92 -10.76
CA LYS A 409 -18.62 -7.27 -9.71
C LYS A 409 -17.54 -8.19 -9.16
N THR A 410 -16.50 -7.61 -8.59
CA THR A 410 -15.40 -8.37 -7.93
C THR A 410 -15.85 -9.08 -6.65
N LEU A 411 -16.96 -8.65 -6.04
CA LEU A 411 -17.61 -9.28 -4.90
C LEU A 411 -18.90 -9.97 -5.36
N PHE A 412 -18.96 -11.29 -5.18
CA PHE A 412 -20.02 -12.15 -5.68
C PHE A 412 -20.68 -12.96 -4.56
N SER A 413 -22.02 -13.05 -4.58
CA SER A 413 -22.80 -13.85 -3.63
C SER A 413 -23.94 -14.55 -4.35
N LEU A 414 -24.23 -15.80 -3.98
CA LEU A 414 -25.42 -16.50 -4.46
C LEU A 414 -26.70 -16.04 -3.75
N ASP A 415 -26.57 -15.55 -2.52
CA ASP A 415 -27.68 -15.04 -1.72
C ASP A 415 -28.21 -13.71 -2.31
N PRO A 416 -29.45 -13.66 -2.83
CA PRO A 416 -30.03 -12.45 -3.42
C PRO A 416 -30.36 -11.37 -2.37
N ASP A 417 -30.51 -11.75 -1.10
CA ASP A 417 -30.86 -10.86 -0.01
C ASP A 417 -29.63 -10.23 0.66
N GLN A 418 -28.43 -10.70 0.34
CA GLN A 418 -27.19 -10.11 0.84
C GLN A 418 -26.97 -8.70 0.31
N LYS A 419 -26.93 -7.70 1.21
CA LYS A 419 -26.73 -6.27 0.85
C LYS A 419 -25.43 -5.67 1.39
N ILE A 420 -24.72 -6.34 2.31
CA ILE A 420 -23.49 -5.80 2.92
C ILE A 420 -22.42 -5.64 1.84
N GLN A 421 -21.88 -4.43 1.67
CA GLN A 421 -20.94 -4.07 0.59
C GLN A 421 -21.45 -4.30 -0.84
N ASN A 422 -22.76 -4.50 -1.03
CA ASN A 422 -23.43 -4.60 -2.33
C ASN A 422 -22.83 -5.66 -3.30
N PRO A 423 -22.72 -6.96 -2.91
CA PRO A 423 -22.32 -8.02 -3.82
C PRO A 423 -23.25 -8.09 -5.03
N SER A 424 -22.77 -8.65 -6.13
CA SER A 424 -23.63 -9.03 -7.24
C SER A 424 -23.76 -10.55 -7.31
N ARG A 425 -24.93 -11.03 -7.72
CA ARG A 425 -25.10 -12.41 -8.17
C ARG A 425 -25.04 -12.54 -9.69
N ALA A 426 -24.97 -11.43 -10.43
CA ALA A 426 -25.14 -11.42 -11.87
C ALA A 426 -23.86 -11.79 -12.63
N LEU A 427 -24.02 -12.54 -13.72
CA LEU A 427 -22.95 -12.86 -14.67
C LEU A 427 -22.92 -11.86 -15.85
N LYS A 428 -22.90 -10.56 -15.53
CA LYS A 428 -22.92 -9.44 -16.51
C LYS A 428 -21.55 -8.83 -16.77
N GLY A 429 -20.49 -9.63 -16.61
CA GLY A 429 -19.12 -9.15 -16.67
C GLY A 429 -18.69 -8.51 -17.98
N PRO A 430 -17.44 -8.02 -18.02
CA PRO A 430 -16.37 -8.26 -17.03
C PRO A 430 -16.46 -7.40 -15.75
N ALA A 431 -16.03 -7.96 -14.62
CA ALA A 431 -15.92 -7.32 -13.29
C ALA A 431 -14.60 -6.57 -13.06
N THR A 432 -13.72 -6.54 -14.06
CA THR A 432 -12.33 -6.08 -13.93
C THR A 432 -12.05 -4.75 -14.62
N THR A 433 -10.85 -4.21 -14.43
CA THR A 433 -10.38 -2.98 -15.06
C THR A 433 -9.97 -3.21 -16.52
N ALA A 434 -9.96 -2.13 -17.31
CA ALA A 434 -9.46 -2.18 -18.69
C ALA A 434 -7.98 -2.58 -18.76
N SER A 435 -7.19 -2.22 -17.74
CA SER A 435 -5.78 -2.56 -17.64
C SER A 435 -5.53 -4.06 -17.41
N GLU A 436 -6.37 -4.74 -16.62
CA GLU A 436 -6.31 -6.19 -16.42
C GLU A 436 -6.49 -6.91 -17.77
N LEU A 437 -7.54 -6.57 -18.51
CA LEU A 437 -7.86 -7.20 -19.79
C LEU A 437 -6.79 -6.92 -20.84
N ALA A 438 -6.26 -5.70 -20.88
CA ALA A 438 -5.12 -5.36 -21.75
C ALA A 438 -3.86 -6.16 -21.37
N ALA A 439 -3.59 -6.36 -20.08
CA ALA A 439 -2.47 -7.18 -19.62
C ALA A 439 -2.64 -8.66 -20.00
N LEU A 440 -3.83 -9.22 -19.85
CA LEU A 440 -4.15 -10.59 -20.29
C LEU A 440 -4.01 -10.73 -21.82
N TYR A 441 -4.46 -9.73 -22.60
CA TYR A 441 -4.22 -9.67 -24.06
C TYR A 441 -2.72 -9.69 -24.38
N GLY A 442 -1.94 -8.91 -23.64
CA GLY A 442 -0.50 -8.92 -23.81
C GLY A 442 0.15 -10.26 -23.44
N LEU A 443 -0.34 -10.93 -22.39
CA LEU A 443 0.14 -12.26 -21.96
C LEU A 443 -0.20 -13.36 -22.97
N SER A 444 -1.32 -13.21 -23.69
CA SER A 444 -1.66 -14.10 -24.82
C SER A 444 -0.78 -13.86 -26.05
N GLY A 445 0.18 -12.93 -26.01
CA GLY A 445 0.98 -12.54 -27.17
C GLY A 445 0.14 -11.97 -28.31
N GLY A 446 -1.06 -11.46 -28.01
CA GLY A 446 -2.02 -10.96 -28.99
C GLY A 446 -2.94 -12.00 -29.62
N ARG A 447 -2.97 -13.25 -29.13
CA ARG A 447 -3.78 -14.35 -29.69
C ARG A 447 -5.26 -14.34 -29.31
N SER A 448 -5.65 -13.56 -28.31
CA SER A 448 -7.05 -13.38 -27.90
C SER A 448 -7.54 -11.93 -28.06
N PRO A 449 -7.87 -11.49 -29.28
CA PRO A 449 -8.43 -10.17 -29.56
C PRO A 449 -9.64 -9.77 -28.70
N ALA A 450 -10.48 -10.71 -28.28
CA ALA A 450 -11.63 -10.50 -27.39
C ALA A 450 -11.24 -9.76 -26.12
N LEU A 451 -10.07 -10.05 -25.54
CA LEU A 451 -9.60 -9.39 -24.33
C LEU A 451 -9.39 -7.89 -24.55
N LEU A 452 -8.79 -7.50 -25.67
CA LEU A 452 -8.59 -6.10 -26.02
C LEU A 452 -9.92 -5.41 -26.39
N HIS A 453 -10.82 -6.14 -27.07
CA HIS A 453 -12.17 -5.64 -27.35
C HIS A 453 -12.94 -5.32 -26.07
N LEU A 454 -12.98 -6.27 -25.11
CA LEU A 454 -13.62 -6.09 -23.82
C LEU A 454 -12.94 -4.99 -22.99
N ALA A 455 -11.61 -4.87 -23.05
CA ALA A 455 -10.87 -3.78 -22.42
C ALA A 455 -11.35 -2.41 -22.93
N GLY A 456 -11.58 -2.27 -24.23
CA GLY A 456 -12.16 -1.08 -24.84
C GLY A 456 -13.59 -0.78 -24.36
N GLN A 457 -14.43 -1.81 -24.19
CA GLN A 457 -15.78 -1.63 -23.64
C GLN A 457 -15.75 -1.16 -22.17
N VAL A 458 -14.89 -1.75 -21.35
CA VAL A 458 -14.71 -1.33 -19.94
C VAL A 458 -14.21 0.11 -19.88
N ALA A 459 -13.22 0.47 -20.68
CA ALA A 459 -12.68 1.82 -20.76
C ALA A 459 -13.76 2.85 -21.14
N ALA A 460 -14.68 2.50 -22.06
CA ALA A 460 -15.78 3.37 -22.46
C ALA A 460 -16.85 3.56 -21.36
N ARG A 461 -17.01 2.60 -20.43
CA ARG A 461 -17.97 2.67 -19.31
C ARG A 461 -17.40 3.34 -18.06
N GLY A 462 -16.09 3.24 -17.83
CA GLY A 462 -15.42 3.48 -16.55
C GLY A 462 -15.03 4.92 -16.18
N GLY A 463 -15.57 5.95 -16.85
CA GLY A 463 -15.24 7.35 -16.57
C GLY A 463 -15.25 8.24 -17.82
N PRO A 464 -14.63 9.43 -17.78
CA PRO A 464 -14.49 10.26 -18.97
C PRO A 464 -13.76 9.46 -20.06
N ALA A 465 -14.34 9.38 -21.26
CA ALA A 465 -13.67 8.78 -22.40
C ALA A 465 -12.26 9.37 -22.57
N GLY A 466 -11.23 8.51 -22.56
CA GLY A 466 -9.83 8.93 -22.65
C GLY A 466 -9.11 9.18 -21.31
N ASP A 467 -9.44 8.45 -20.24
CA ASP A 467 -8.58 8.38 -19.05
C ASP A 467 -7.15 7.95 -19.46
N TRP A 468 -6.19 8.83 -19.21
CA TRP A 468 -4.81 8.67 -19.63
C TRP A 468 -4.14 7.44 -19.02
N ARG A 469 -4.58 7.00 -17.84
CA ARG A 469 -4.05 5.81 -17.16
C ARG A 469 -4.42 4.52 -17.91
N GLN A 470 -5.63 4.48 -18.48
CA GLN A 470 -6.08 3.37 -19.31
C GLN A 470 -5.35 3.38 -20.66
N MET A 471 -5.14 4.56 -21.25
CA MET A 471 -4.35 4.69 -22.48
C MET A 471 -2.91 4.23 -22.27
N LEU A 472 -2.30 4.54 -21.11
CA LEU A 472 -0.98 4.01 -20.75
C LEU A 472 -0.99 2.47 -20.69
N ALA A 473 -2.00 1.87 -20.07
CA ALA A 473 -2.14 0.41 -20.04
C ALA A 473 -2.30 -0.20 -21.44
N PHE A 474 -3.02 0.46 -22.37
CA PHE A 474 -3.12 -0.01 -23.76
C PHE A 474 -1.78 0.09 -24.48
N TRP A 475 -1.03 1.19 -24.33
CA TRP A 475 0.33 1.31 -24.87
C TRP A 475 1.24 0.18 -24.39
N GLU A 476 1.27 -0.08 -23.07
CA GLU A 476 2.14 -1.10 -22.46
C GLU A 476 1.88 -2.52 -22.98
N ASN A 477 0.68 -2.79 -23.50
CA ASN A 477 0.27 -4.13 -23.93
C ASN A 477 0.06 -4.28 -25.44
N THR A 478 -0.01 -3.19 -26.20
CA THR A 478 -0.18 -3.20 -27.66
C THR A 478 1.04 -2.65 -28.41
N GLY A 479 1.81 -1.76 -27.78
CA GLY A 479 2.87 -1.02 -28.44
C GLY A 479 2.39 0.03 -29.46
N ASP A 480 1.08 0.33 -29.53
CA ASP A 480 0.56 1.35 -30.44
C ASP A 480 0.74 2.77 -29.86
N ARG A 481 1.60 3.55 -30.55
CA ARG A 481 1.99 4.91 -30.16
C ARG A 481 0.79 5.84 -29.98
N ILE A 482 -0.34 5.60 -30.65
CA ILE A 482 -1.54 6.44 -30.50
C ILE A 482 -2.03 6.48 -29.05
N PHE A 483 -1.88 5.39 -28.31
CA PHE A 483 -2.28 5.31 -26.92
C PHE A 483 -1.30 6.04 -26.01
N LEU A 484 0.01 5.95 -26.28
CA LEU A 484 1.01 6.71 -25.55
C LEU A 484 0.81 8.23 -25.71
N ASP A 485 0.53 8.68 -26.93
CA ASP A 485 0.31 10.10 -27.19
C ASP A 485 -0.96 10.62 -26.48
N LYS A 486 -2.02 9.80 -26.40
CA LYS A 486 -3.22 10.11 -25.62
C LYS A 486 -2.93 10.14 -24.11
N ALA A 487 -2.15 9.19 -23.61
CA ALA A 487 -1.73 9.16 -22.21
C ALA A 487 -0.94 10.41 -21.82
N VAL A 488 0.05 10.80 -22.63
CA VAL A 488 0.85 12.03 -22.41
C VAL A 488 -0.03 13.27 -22.34
N ARG A 489 -0.91 13.50 -23.33
CA ARG A 489 -1.80 14.67 -23.34
C ARG A 489 -2.71 14.74 -22.11
N GLY A 490 -3.30 13.61 -21.71
CA GLY A 490 -4.18 13.57 -20.56
C GLY A 490 -3.42 13.72 -19.24
N ALA A 491 -2.20 13.19 -19.14
CA ALA A 491 -1.33 13.36 -17.98
C ALA A 491 -0.84 14.80 -17.82
N ASP A 492 -0.44 15.48 -18.90
CA ASP A 492 -0.06 16.90 -18.85
C ASP A 492 -1.23 17.76 -18.35
N THR A 493 -2.42 17.50 -18.87
CA THR A 493 -3.67 18.14 -18.43
C THR A 493 -3.99 17.84 -16.96
N TYR A 494 -3.65 16.65 -16.46
CA TYR A 494 -3.76 16.29 -15.05
C TYR A 494 -2.75 17.07 -14.18
N LEU A 495 -1.49 17.18 -14.59
CA LEU A 495 -0.46 17.91 -13.84
C LEU A 495 -0.82 19.40 -13.65
N GLU A 496 -1.36 20.05 -14.67
CA GLU A 496 -1.84 21.44 -14.59
C GLU A 496 -2.98 21.64 -13.57
N ARG A 497 -3.78 20.60 -13.31
CA ARG A 497 -4.91 20.67 -12.37
C ARG A 497 -4.53 20.27 -10.95
N ARG A 498 -3.82 19.15 -10.79
CA ARG A 498 -3.64 18.46 -9.50
C ARG A 498 -2.23 18.57 -8.93
N TYR A 499 -1.21 18.73 -9.78
CA TYR A 499 0.18 18.83 -9.33
C TYR A 499 0.59 20.28 -9.07
N THR A 500 0.28 21.20 -9.99
CA THR A 500 0.66 22.62 -9.86
C THR A 500 -0.23 23.41 -8.90
N LYS A 501 -1.35 22.82 -8.43
CA LYS A 501 -2.33 23.48 -7.55
C LYS A 501 -2.68 22.55 -6.38
N PRO A 502 -2.76 23.08 -5.14
CA PRO A 502 -3.19 22.30 -3.98
C PRO A 502 -4.68 21.96 -4.08
N ALA A 503 -5.10 20.80 -3.58
CA ALA A 503 -6.52 20.48 -3.44
C ALA A 503 -7.17 21.37 -2.37
N THR A 504 -8.33 21.93 -2.71
CA THR A 504 -9.08 22.86 -1.86
C THR A 504 -10.37 22.26 -1.30
N SER A 505 -10.73 21.05 -1.69
CA SER A 505 -11.92 20.35 -1.20
C SER A 505 -11.75 18.84 -1.26
N PHE A 506 -12.65 18.11 -0.61
CA PHE A 506 -12.73 16.64 -0.69
C PHE A 506 -13.49 16.14 -1.93
N ILE A 507 -13.93 17.04 -2.80
CA ILE A 507 -14.52 16.68 -4.09
C ILE A 507 -13.40 16.79 -5.13
N ASP A 508 -12.85 15.65 -5.52
CA ASP A 508 -11.74 15.56 -6.48
C ASP A 508 -12.22 14.84 -7.76
N ARG A 509 -12.19 15.57 -8.87
CA ARG A 509 -12.57 15.05 -10.20
C ARG A 509 -11.67 13.91 -10.65
N ASP A 510 -10.40 13.95 -10.27
CA ASP A 510 -9.36 13.04 -10.75
C ASP A 510 -9.13 11.85 -9.82
N ALA A 511 -9.60 11.91 -8.58
CA ALA A 511 -9.45 10.85 -7.58
C ALA A 511 -10.70 9.99 -7.37
N GLY A 512 -11.88 10.42 -7.82
CA GLY A 512 -13.15 9.73 -7.56
C GLY A 512 -13.58 9.88 -6.09
N GLU A 513 -14.00 8.79 -5.45
CA GLU A 513 -14.32 8.79 -4.01
C GLU A 513 -13.04 8.83 -3.16
N LEU A 514 -12.95 9.81 -2.25
CA LEU A 514 -11.84 9.94 -1.31
C LEU A 514 -12.04 9.01 -0.11
N PHE A 515 -11.79 7.72 -0.33
CA PHE A 515 -11.79 6.71 0.73
C PHE A 515 -10.35 6.25 1.05
N PHE A 516 -9.64 5.70 0.07
CA PHE A 516 -8.26 5.22 0.26
C PHE A 516 -7.22 6.34 0.16
N TRP A 517 -6.06 6.16 0.79
CA TRP A 517 -4.98 7.18 0.80
C TRP A 517 -4.41 7.50 -0.57
N THR A 518 -4.42 6.53 -1.49
CA THR A 518 -4.01 6.75 -2.90
C THR A 518 -4.87 7.79 -3.59
N SER A 519 -6.15 7.92 -3.23
CA SER A 519 -7.04 8.95 -3.76
C SER A 519 -6.76 10.33 -3.14
N HIS A 520 -6.14 10.38 -1.95
CA HIS A 520 -5.83 11.63 -1.28
C HIS A 520 -4.54 12.29 -1.79
N ALA A 521 -3.64 11.51 -2.40
CA ALA A 521 -2.37 11.96 -2.98
C ALA A 521 -2.46 12.05 -4.52
N PRO A 522 -1.52 12.77 -5.19
CA PRO A 522 -1.38 12.70 -6.65
C PRO A 522 -1.18 11.26 -7.18
N HIS A 523 -1.47 10.98 -8.46
CA HIS A 523 -1.39 9.67 -9.12
C HIS A 523 0.07 9.20 -9.35
N TRP A 524 0.83 9.09 -8.25
CA TRP A 524 2.28 8.93 -8.27
C TRP A 524 2.75 7.60 -8.85
N ILE A 525 1.94 6.54 -8.72
CA ILE A 525 2.23 5.22 -9.30
C ILE A 525 2.12 5.28 -10.83
N GLU A 526 1.03 5.85 -11.35
CA GLU A 526 0.83 5.97 -12.80
C GLU A 526 1.79 6.96 -13.44
N LEU A 527 2.18 8.02 -12.72
CA LEU A 527 3.18 8.98 -13.18
C LEU A 527 4.59 8.38 -13.30
N VAL A 528 5.04 7.54 -12.35
CA VAL A 528 6.34 6.88 -12.49
C VAL A 528 6.33 5.87 -13.65
N ARG A 529 5.21 5.18 -13.88
CA ARG A 529 5.05 4.32 -15.07
C ARG A 529 5.12 5.12 -16.37
N LEU A 530 4.49 6.29 -16.42
CA LEU A 530 4.56 7.17 -17.59
C LEU A 530 5.97 7.71 -17.80
N HIS A 531 6.73 7.99 -16.74
CA HIS A 531 8.16 8.29 -16.83
C HIS A 531 8.93 7.12 -17.44
N GLU A 532 8.73 5.88 -16.98
CA GLU A 532 9.39 4.71 -17.54
C GLU A 532 9.03 4.50 -19.03
N ALA A 533 7.81 4.84 -19.45
CA ALA A 533 7.37 4.75 -20.84
C ALA A 533 7.90 5.86 -21.77
N THR A 534 8.24 7.04 -21.24
CA THR A 534 8.57 8.24 -22.03
C THR A 534 10.00 8.76 -21.85
N GLY A 535 10.62 8.46 -20.71
CA GLY A 535 11.86 9.08 -20.24
C GLY A 535 11.71 10.52 -19.73
N ASP A 536 10.51 11.12 -19.73
CA ASP A 536 10.31 12.51 -19.31
C ASP A 536 10.39 12.64 -17.78
N ARG A 537 11.37 13.41 -17.29
CA ARG A 537 11.61 13.62 -15.86
C ARG A 537 10.49 14.37 -15.15
N ARG A 538 9.67 15.16 -15.85
CA ARG A 538 8.55 15.90 -15.23
C ARG A 538 7.57 14.94 -14.53
N TYR A 539 7.30 13.79 -15.14
CA TYR A 539 6.43 12.78 -14.53
C TYR A 539 7.09 12.11 -13.33
N LEU A 540 8.41 11.89 -13.35
CA LEU A 540 9.16 11.36 -12.22
C LEU A 540 9.17 12.33 -11.03
N ASP A 541 9.40 13.62 -11.30
CA ASP A 541 9.40 14.65 -10.27
C ASP A 541 8.01 14.79 -9.61
N ALA A 542 6.94 14.74 -10.43
CA ALA A 542 5.57 14.73 -9.92
C ALA A 542 5.21 13.44 -9.16
N ALA A 543 5.71 12.29 -9.61
CA ALA A 543 5.57 11.02 -8.88
C ALA A 543 6.27 11.08 -7.52
N ARG A 544 7.49 11.63 -7.45
CA ARG A 544 8.23 11.80 -6.20
C ARG A 544 7.46 12.70 -5.22
N GLU A 545 6.97 13.85 -5.66
CA GLU A 545 6.15 14.73 -4.82
C GLU A 545 4.89 14.03 -4.32
N GLY A 546 4.19 13.29 -5.20
CA GLY A 546 2.99 12.56 -4.82
C GLY A 546 3.27 11.45 -3.79
N ALA A 547 4.39 10.73 -3.94
CA ALA A 547 4.85 9.73 -2.97
C ALA A 547 5.24 10.37 -1.63
N ARG A 548 5.86 11.55 -1.63
CA ARG A 548 6.18 12.32 -0.42
C ARG A 548 4.93 12.81 0.31
N ARG A 549 3.89 13.20 -0.42
CA ARG A 549 2.57 13.51 0.17
C ARG A 549 1.90 12.27 0.74
N PHE A 550 1.98 11.13 0.04
CA PHE A 550 1.47 9.86 0.56
C PHE A 550 2.20 9.43 1.85
N ALA A 551 3.51 9.69 1.96
CA ALA A 551 4.29 9.36 3.15
C ALA A 551 3.76 10.01 4.45
N MET A 552 2.98 11.09 4.36
CA MET A 552 2.36 11.74 5.52
C MET A 552 1.19 10.95 6.12
N TYR A 553 0.71 9.89 5.43
CA TYR A 553 -0.25 8.91 5.96
C TYR A 553 0.43 7.72 6.65
N ILE A 554 1.75 7.60 6.55
CA ILE A 554 2.54 6.46 7.04
C ILE A 554 3.03 6.74 8.46
N TRP A 555 2.85 5.76 9.36
CA TRP A 555 3.30 5.88 10.75
C TRP A 555 4.82 6.08 10.83
N MET A 556 5.22 7.15 11.53
CA MET A 556 6.60 7.49 11.90
C MET A 556 6.78 7.55 13.43
N CYS A 557 5.73 7.26 14.19
CA CYS A 557 5.71 7.25 15.64
C CYS A 557 4.82 6.09 16.17
N PRO A 558 4.92 5.72 17.46
CA PRO A 558 5.83 6.23 18.50
C PRO A 558 7.32 6.01 18.20
N ARG A 559 8.22 6.70 18.91
CA ARG A 559 9.67 6.41 18.84
C ARG A 559 9.89 4.95 19.27
N VAL A 560 10.59 4.17 18.45
CA VAL A 560 10.89 2.77 18.78
C VAL A 560 12.03 2.73 19.81
N PRO A 561 11.83 2.16 21.00
CA PRO A 561 12.89 2.05 21.99
C PRO A 561 13.89 0.95 21.60
N ASP A 562 15.15 1.10 22.02
CA ASP A 562 16.19 0.09 21.87
C ASP A 562 16.17 -0.88 23.07
N GLU A 563 15.05 -1.60 23.19
CA GLU A 563 14.81 -2.56 24.27
C GLU A 563 13.95 -3.75 23.82
N GLU A 564 13.95 -4.78 24.66
CA GLU A 564 13.05 -5.93 24.54
C GLU A 564 11.70 -5.62 25.20
N ILE A 565 10.59 -5.88 24.52
CA ILE A 565 9.24 -5.81 25.07
C ILE A 565 8.68 -7.20 25.35
N THR A 566 7.87 -7.33 26.40
CA THR A 566 7.09 -8.53 26.66
C THR A 566 5.78 -8.50 25.87
N VAL A 567 5.40 -9.63 25.28
CA VAL A 567 4.12 -9.81 24.57
C VAL A 567 3.51 -11.16 24.90
N ASN A 568 2.22 -11.31 24.56
CA ASN A 568 1.41 -12.51 24.85
C ASN A 568 1.38 -12.85 26.36
N GLU A 569 1.32 -11.81 27.20
CA GLU A 569 1.33 -11.94 28.66
C GLU A 569 0.24 -12.90 29.16
N GLY A 570 0.60 -13.78 30.08
CA GLY A 570 -0.31 -14.79 30.61
C GLY A 570 -0.63 -15.94 29.66
N GLY A 571 0.15 -16.13 28.59
CA GLY A 571 -0.01 -17.26 27.68
C GLY A 571 -1.08 -17.07 26.61
N LEU A 572 -1.55 -15.83 26.39
CA LEU A 572 -2.66 -15.53 25.50
C LEU A 572 -2.27 -14.50 24.43
N ALA A 573 -2.65 -14.79 23.19
CA ALA A 573 -2.58 -13.79 22.13
C ALA A 573 -3.66 -12.71 22.37
N PRO A 574 -3.43 -11.45 21.96
CA PRO A 574 -4.44 -10.43 22.08
C PRO A 574 -5.61 -10.73 21.12
N MET A 575 -6.83 -10.45 21.57
CA MET A 575 -8.05 -10.81 20.84
C MET A 575 -8.68 -9.57 20.20
N TYR A 576 -8.87 -9.60 18.89
CA TYR A 576 -9.52 -8.50 18.18
C TYR A 576 -11.02 -8.45 18.51
N TRP A 577 -11.50 -7.28 18.94
CA TRP A 577 -12.88 -7.08 19.42
C TRP A 577 -13.92 -7.48 18.37
N TYR A 578 -13.65 -7.22 17.09
CA TYR A 578 -14.55 -7.54 15.98
C TYR A 578 -14.73 -9.05 15.85
N LEU A 579 -13.62 -9.80 15.89
CA LEU A 579 -13.63 -11.25 15.80
C LEU A 579 -14.24 -11.90 17.04
N ARG A 580 -14.06 -11.30 18.22
CA ARG A 580 -14.79 -11.72 19.44
C ARG A 580 -16.29 -11.66 19.24
N ARG A 581 -16.82 -10.55 18.71
CA ARG A 581 -18.27 -10.41 18.41
C ARG A 581 -18.74 -11.41 17.36
N LYS A 582 -17.86 -11.83 16.45
CA LYS A 582 -18.13 -12.86 15.44
C LYS A 582 -18.00 -14.29 15.97
N GLY A 583 -17.60 -14.51 17.23
CA GLY A 583 -17.49 -15.84 17.83
C GLY A 583 -16.17 -16.57 17.57
N HIS A 584 -15.07 -15.85 17.35
CA HIS A 584 -13.73 -16.46 17.23
C HIS A 584 -13.18 -16.82 18.61
N GLU A 585 -12.32 -17.82 18.66
CA GLU A 585 -11.66 -18.27 19.89
C GLU A 585 -10.35 -17.50 20.12
N GLN A 586 -10.07 -17.12 21.39
CA GLN A 586 -8.81 -16.48 21.73
C GLN A 586 -7.65 -17.49 21.62
N MET A 587 -6.61 -17.14 20.87
CA MET A 587 -5.47 -18.03 20.66
C MET A 587 -4.58 -18.11 21.90
N GLN A 588 -4.09 -19.31 22.19
CA GLN A 588 -2.99 -19.52 23.12
C GLN A 588 -1.67 -19.12 22.46
N ALA A 589 -0.81 -18.44 23.20
CA ALA A 589 0.48 -17.97 22.72
C ALA A 589 1.47 -17.87 23.88
N PRO A 590 2.67 -18.46 23.80
CA PRO A 590 3.64 -18.31 24.87
C PRO A 590 4.00 -16.83 25.07
N GLU A 591 4.24 -16.46 26.33
CA GLU A 591 4.82 -15.17 26.66
C GLU A 591 6.24 -15.09 26.07
N GLU A 592 6.51 -14.01 25.35
CA GLU A 592 7.76 -13.84 24.61
C GLU A 592 8.36 -12.45 24.91
N ARG A 593 9.68 -12.37 24.98
CA ARG A 593 10.42 -11.10 24.95
C ARG A 593 11.06 -10.95 23.58
N VAL A 594 10.79 -9.83 22.92
CA VAL A 594 11.32 -9.53 21.58
C VAL A 594 11.76 -8.09 21.45
N PRO A 595 12.75 -7.78 20.57
CA PRO A 595 13.12 -6.41 20.27
C PRO A 595 11.92 -5.58 19.82
N ALA A 596 11.72 -4.39 20.40
CA ALA A 596 10.57 -3.53 20.14
C ALA A 596 10.37 -3.22 18.64
N TRP A 597 11.46 -3.06 17.89
CA TRP A 597 11.42 -2.70 16.48
C TRP A 597 10.69 -3.74 15.61
N ARG A 598 10.72 -5.03 15.97
CA ARG A 598 10.09 -6.11 15.19
C ARG A 598 8.59 -5.84 15.04
N LEU A 599 7.95 -5.51 16.15
CA LEU A 599 6.50 -5.32 16.27
C LEU A 599 6.06 -3.85 16.06
N SER A 600 6.93 -3.01 15.49
CA SER A 600 6.60 -1.62 15.16
C SER A 600 5.68 -1.51 13.93
N GLU A 601 4.67 -0.65 14.00
CA GLU A 601 3.79 -0.29 12.90
C GLU A 601 4.42 0.67 11.88
N ILE A 602 5.59 1.24 12.18
CA ILE A 602 6.25 2.26 11.37
C ILE A 602 6.52 1.77 9.94
N GLY A 603 6.21 2.60 8.94
CA GLY A 603 6.29 2.26 7.51
C GLY A 603 4.97 1.74 6.91
N LEU A 604 3.97 1.45 7.75
CA LEU A 604 2.62 1.07 7.31
C LEU A 604 1.62 2.24 7.46
N THR A 605 0.46 2.12 6.83
CA THR A 605 -0.67 3.06 6.97
C THR A 605 -1.87 2.32 7.58
N PRO A 606 -2.84 3.02 8.22
CA PRO A 606 -4.21 2.50 8.27
C PRO A 606 -4.73 2.23 6.85
N GLU A 607 -5.85 1.53 6.69
CA GLU A 607 -6.37 1.20 5.35
C GLU A 607 -6.91 2.43 4.61
N SER A 608 -7.79 3.20 5.26
CA SER A 608 -8.53 4.28 4.62
C SER A 608 -8.96 5.34 5.62
N SER A 609 -9.50 6.46 5.14
CA SER A 609 -10.02 7.52 6.00
C SER A 609 -11.16 7.03 6.91
N GLY A 610 -12.05 6.20 6.38
CA GLY A 610 -13.22 5.69 7.11
C GLY A 610 -12.87 4.65 8.18
N THR A 611 -11.86 3.83 7.95
CA THR A 611 -11.45 2.76 8.87
C THR A 611 -10.27 3.16 9.77
N SER A 612 -9.64 4.32 9.56
CA SER A 612 -8.49 4.81 10.35
C SER A 612 -8.71 4.87 11.87
N ALA A 613 -9.96 4.93 12.34
CA ALA A 613 -10.28 4.88 13.76
C ALA A 613 -10.22 3.46 14.35
N GLY A 614 -10.48 2.42 13.55
CA GLY A 614 -10.49 1.02 13.96
C GLY A 614 -9.26 0.23 13.51
N HIS A 615 -8.65 0.64 12.39
CA HIS A 615 -7.43 0.05 11.85
C HIS A 615 -6.23 0.91 12.18
N ARG A 616 -5.27 0.38 12.97
CA ARG A 616 -4.01 1.10 13.19
C ARG A 616 -3.15 1.03 11.93
N ALA A 617 -2.89 -0.18 11.42
CA ALA A 617 -2.09 -0.36 10.22
C ALA A 617 -2.50 -1.61 9.45
N ILE A 618 -2.32 -1.63 8.12
CA ILE A 618 -2.50 -2.81 7.25
C ILE A 618 -1.16 -3.37 6.76
N PHE A 619 -1.07 -4.69 6.59
CA PHE A 619 0.11 -5.36 6.03
C PHE A 619 0.21 -5.26 4.51
N MET A 620 -0.88 -4.85 3.83
CA MET A 620 -0.94 -4.65 2.39
C MET A 620 -0.20 -3.36 1.98
N ALA A 621 1.13 -3.39 2.10
CA ALA A 621 2.03 -2.27 1.82
C ALA A 621 2.37 -2.13 0.33
N ASN A 622 1.36 -2.07 -0.54
CA ASN A 622 1.55 -1.92 -1.99
C ASN A 622 2.34 -0.66 -2.36
N HIS A 623 2.36 0.37 -1.53
CA HIS A 623 3.18 1.57 -1.74
C HIS A 623 4.69 1.29 -1.72
N ALA A 624 5.14 0.27 -0.98
CA ALA A 624 6.55 0.02 -0.72
C ALA A 624 7.40 -0.21 -1.99
N PRO A 625 7.07 -1.15 -2.90
CA PRO A 625 7.86 -1.34 -4.12
C PRO A 625 7.91 -0.08 -5.00
N TRP A 626 6.79 0.64 -5.15
CA TRP A 626 6.75 1.88 -5.93
C TRP A 626 7.59 3.00 -5.30
N MET A 627 7.56 3.14 -3.96
CA MET A 627 8.41 4.10 -3.25
C MET A 627 9.89 3.75 -3.40
N LEU A 628 10.25 2.47 -3.29
CA LEU A 628 11.63 2.02 -3.50
C LEU A 628 12.11 2.30 -4.92
N ARG A 629 11.25 2.13 -5.93
CA ARG A 629 11.55 2.48 -7.32
C ARG A 629 11.80 3.96 -7.50
N ILE A 630 10.90 4.80 -7.01
CA ILE A 630 11.06 6.26 -7.10
C ILE A 630 12.33 6.68 -6.37
N ALA A 631 12.61 6.09 -5.21
CA ALA A 631 13.84 6.33 -4.47
C ALA A 631 15.09 5.97 -5.29
N ALA A 632 15.10 4.82 -5.97
CA ALA A 632 16.22 4.43 -6.84
C ALA A 632 16.43 5.40 -8.02
N LEU A 633 15.33 5.89 -8.62
CA LEU A 633 15.38 6.82 -9.75
C LEU A 633 15.76 8.26 -9.36
N THR A 634 15.48 8.66 -8.11
CA THR A 634 15.61 10.06 -7.66
C THR A 634 16.67 10.29 -6.59
N GLY A 635 17.15 9.23 -5.93
CA GLY A 635 18.02 9.30 -4.75
C GLY A 635 17.27 9.61 -3.45
N ASP A 636 15.94 9.47 -3.41
CA ASP A 636 15.14 9.80 -2.24
C ASP A 636 15.23 8.75 -1.12
N THR A 637 16.10 9.00 -0.14
CA THR A 637 16.34 8.05 0.97
C THR A 637 15.17 7.91 1.94
N PHE A 638 14.27 8.89 2.04
CA PHE A 638 13.08 8.78 2.88
C PHE A 638 12.12 7.72 2.35
N LEU A 639 11.82 7.80 1.05
CA LEU A 639 10.97 6.82 0.39
C LEU A 639 11.60 5.41 0.40
N HIS A 640 12.92 5.33 0.26
CA HIS A 640 13.68 4.08 0.44
C HIS A 640 13.47 3.49 1.84
N ASP A 641 13.74 4.26 2.90
CA ASP A 641 13.66 3.76 4.27
C ASP A 641 12.24 3.36 4.65
N ILE A 642 11.23 4.10 4.16
CA ILE A 642 9.81 3.75 4.32
C ILE A 642 9.51 2.40 3.69
N ALA A 643 9.92 2.19 2.43
CA ALA A 643 9.67 0.96 1.71
C ALA A 643 10.31 -0.25 2.43
N ARG A 644 11.53 -0.09 2.93
CA ARG A 644 12.22 -1.13 3.72
C ARG A 644 11.50 -1.41 5.03
N SER A 645 11.11 -0.37 5.77
CA SER A 645 10.36 -0.52 7.01
C SER A 645 9.01 -1.19 6.81
N ALA A 646 8.39 -1.04 5.64
CA ALA A 646 7.09 -1.64 5.35
C ALA A 646 7.14 -3.15 5.07
N ILE A 647 8.28 -3.71 4.63
CA ILE A 647 8.38 -5.09 4.12
C ILE A 647 9.33 -5.98 4.95
N ILE A 648 10.55 -5.50 5.23
CA ILE A 648 11.64 -6.36 5.71
C ILE A 648 11.36 -6.89 7.13
N GLY A 649 11.52 -8.20 7.34
CA GLY A 649 11.53 -8.84 8.66
C GLY A 649 10.20 -8.85 9.43
N ARG A 650 9.05 -8.74 8.76
CA ARG A 650 7.73 -8.65 9.43
C ARG A 650 6.99 -9.97 9.60
N TYR A 651 7.16 -10.92 8.69
CA TYR A 651 6.31 -12.12 8.64
C TYR A 651 6.95 -13.25 7.84
N LEU A 652 6.64 -14.49 8.22
CA LEU A 652 7.08 -15.72 7.53
C LEU A 652 6.00 -16.36 6.65
N ASN A 653 4.78 -15.87 6.70
CA ASN A 653 3.65 -16.30 5.86
C ASN A 653 2.63 -15.15 5.79
N PHE A 654 1.43 -15.36 5.23
CA PHE A 654 0.39 -14.34 5.20
C PHE A 654 0.00 -13.92 6.63
N PRO A 655 0.21 -12.65 7.02
CA PRO A 655 0.10 -12.21 8.42
C PRO A 655 -1.33 -11.85 8.85
N GLY A 656 -2.33 -12.16 8.01
CA GLY A 656 -3.64 -11.51 8.09
C GLY A 656 -3.59 -10.07 7.54
N TYR A 657 -4.63 -9.28 7.78
CA TYR A 657 -4.79 -8.00 7.08
C TYR A 657 -4.20 -6.80 7.82
N HIS A 658 -4.27 -6.76 9.15
CA HIS A 658 -3.96 -5.54 9.93
C HIS A 658 -3.40 -5.77 11.32
N ILE A 659 -2.88 -4.68 11.88
CA ILE A 659 -2.50 -4.50 13.28
C ILE A 659 -3.66 -3.76 13.96
N ASN A 660 -4.51 -4.45 14.72
CA ASN A 660 -5.68 -3.86 15.41
C ASN A 660 -5.74 -4.22 16.91
N THR A 661 -4.72 -4.90 17.40
CA THR A 661 -4.62 -5.45 18.75
C THR A 661 -3.31 -5.01 19.39
N ALA A 662 -3.11 -5.34 20.67
CA ALA A 662 -1.80 -5.16 21.30
C ALA A 662 -0.71 -5.86 20.48
N ARG A 663 0.54 -5.41 20.61
CA ARG A 663 1.67 -6.00 19.89
C ARG A 663 1.83 -7.48 20.25
N THR A 664 2.09 -8.32 19.25
CA THR A 664 2.20 -9.77 19.39
C THR A 664 3.08 -10.34 18.29
N THR A 665 3.82 -11.41 18.59
CA THR A 665 4.63 -12.17 17.62
C THR A 665 3.80 -13.11 16.74
N ILE A 666 2.50 -13.26 17.01
CA ILE A 666 1.70 -14.32 16.40
C ILE A 666 1.60 -14.18 14.89
N TYR A 667 1.31 -12.99 14.37
CA TYR A 667 1.21 -12.76 12.92
C TYR A 667 2.54 -12.92 12.18
N GLU A 668 3.67 -12.95 12.89
CA GLU A 668 4.99 -13.11 12.28
C GLU A 668 5.29 -14.59 11.92
N LYS A 669 4.58 -15.55 12.54
CA LYS A 669 4.88 -16.98 12.51
C LYS A 669 4.40 -17.66 11.22
N ALA A 670 5.17 -18.65 10.76
CA ALA A 670 4.88 -19.36 9.50
C ALA A 670 3.58 -20.20 9.55
N ASP A 671 3.24 -20.71 10.74
CA ASP A 671 2.07 -21.56 11.01
C ASP A 671 0.84 -20.76 11.47
N TYR A 672 0.95 -19.43 11.58
CA TYR A 672 -0.18 -18.59 11.95
C TYR A 672 -1.41 -18.81 11.04
N PRO A 673 -1.30 -18.73 9.69
CA PRO A 673 -2.47 -18.86 8.82
C PRO A 673 -2.93 -20.32 8.61
N LEU A 674 -2.20 -21.33 9.12
CA LEU A 674 -2.45 -22.75 8.84
C LEU A 674 -3.48 -23.37 9.80
N ARG A 675 -4.63 -22.70 9.96
CA ARG A 675 -5.68 -23.12 10.90
C ARG A 675 -7.08 -22.72 10.43
N PRO A 676 -8.15 -23.30 11.02
CA PRO A 676 -9.53 -22.92 10.72
C PRO A 676 -9.80 -21.44 10.97
N HIS A 677 -10.69 -20.84 10.17
CA HIS A 677 -11.01 -19.41 10.24
C HIS A 677 -11.41 -18.93 11.64
N ARG A 678 -12.17 -19.74 12.39
CA ARG A 678 -12.66 -19.39 13.73
C ARG A 678 -11.58 -19.43 14.82
N GLU A 679 -10.43 -20.00 14.53
CA GLU A 679 -9.27 -20.06 15.43
C GLU A 679 -8.28 -18.90 15.19
N LEU A 680 -8.54 -18.03 14.20
CA LEU A 680 -7.76 -16.82 13.93
C LEU A 680 -8.40 -15.64 14.67
N SER A 681 -7.76 -15.11 15.73
CA SER A 681 -8.35 -14.05 16.55
C SER A 681 -7.49 -12.81 16.80
N VAL A 682 -6.22 -12.81 16.38
CA VAL A 682 -5.32 -11.64 16.53
C VAL A 682 -5.67 -10.50 15.59
N ASN A 683 -5.96 -10.82 14.32
CA ASN A 683 -6.44 -9.91 13.28
C ASN A 683 -7.31 -10.68 12.29
N SER A 684 -7.94 -9.97 11.35
CA SER A 684 -8.83 -10.61 10.37
C SER A 684 -8.10 -11.12 9.13
N PHE A 685 -8.79 -12.00 8.42
CA PHE A 685 -8.31 -12.66 7.21
C PHE A 685 -9.26 -12.39 6.05
N HIS A 686 -8.79 -11.57 5.13
CA HIS A 686 -9.41 -11.36 3.83
C HIS A 686 -8.63 -12.18 2.80
N TYR A 687 -9.13 -13.39 2.50
CA TYR A 687 -8.40 -14.40 1.73
C TYR A 687 -8.08 -13.98 0.28
N ASN A 688 -8.85 -13.04 -0.25
CA ASN A 688 -8.59 -12.38 -1.53
C ASN A 688 -7.29 -11.54 -1.55
N HIS A 689 -6.64 -11.30 -0.41
CA HIS A 689 -5.38 -10.55 -0.31
C HIS A 689 -4.12 -11.42 -0.32
N ILE A 690 -4.23 -12.75 -0.25
CA ILE A 690 -3.08 -13.67 -0.22
C ILE A 690 -2.18 -13.49 -1.45
N TRP A 691 -2.79 -13.59 -2.64
CA TRP A 691 -2.06 -13.47 -3.91
C TRP A 691 -1.53 -12.05 -4.18
N PRO A 692 -2.32 -10.98 -3.98
CA PRO A 692 -1.80 -9.61 -4.02
C PRO A 692 -0.63 -9.38 -3.08
N HIS A 693 -0.65 -9.97 -1.88
CA HIS A 693 0.45 -9.83 -0.93
C HIS A 693 1.73 -10.51 -1.45
N MET A 694 1.64 -11.67 -2.10
CA MET A 694 2.80 -12.26 -2.78
C MET A 694 3.33 -11.37 -3.91
N SER A 695 2.45 -10.74 -4.69
CA SER A 695 2.86 -9.77 -5.73
C SER A 695 3.62 -8.58 -5.15
N ILE A 696 3.25 -8.06 -3.96
CA ILE A 696 4.00 -7.00 -3.28
C ILE A 696 5.43 -7.44 -3.01
N LEU A 697 5.61 -8.65 -2.46
CA LEU A 697 6.92 -9.16 -2.07
C LEU A 697 7.80 -9.44 -3.29
N LEU A 698 7.22 -9.98 -4.37
CA LEU A 698 7.94 -10.19 -5.62
C LEU A 698 8.38 -8.86 -6.26
N ASP A 699 7.48 -7.88 -6.36
CA ASP A 699 7.79 -6.56 -6.90
C ASP A 699 8.88 -5.87 -6.06
N TYR A 700 8.79 -5.97 -4.73
CA TYR A 700 9.81 -5.46 -3.83
C TYR A 700 11.18 -6.11 -4.07
N LEU A 701 11.25 -7.44 -4.15
CA LEU A 701 12.50 -8.16 -4.41
C LEU A 701 13.14 -7.76 -5.75
N VAL A 702 12.33 -7.69 -6.81
CA VAL A 702 12.82 -7.27 -8.13
C VAL A 702 13.29 -5.82 -8.11
N THR A 703 12.54 -4.93 -7.47
CA THR A 703 12.86 -3.51 -7.37
C THR A 703 14.11 -3.27 -6.51
N ASP A 704 14.28 -3.96 -5.38
CA ASP A 704 15.48 -3.86 -4.51
C ASP A 704 16.74 -4.34 -5.25
N VAL A 705 16.68 -5.48 -5.94
CA VAL A 705 17.80 -5.98 -6.75
C VAL A 705 18.11 -5.05 -7.91
N ARG A 706 17.11 -4.52 -8.61
CA ARG A 706 17.31 -3.51 -9.67
C ARG A 706 18.03 -2.27 -9.12
N ALA A 707 17.54 -1.73 -8.01
CA ALA A 707 18.11 -0.55 -7.36
C ALA A 707 19.57 -0.78 -6.94
N ARG A 708 19.86 -1.86 -6.20
CA ARG A 708 21.21 -2.17 -5.70
C ARG A 708 22.17 -2.55 -6.81
N SER A 709 21.67 -3.15 -7.90
CA SER A 709 22.51 -3.52 -9.04
C SER A 709 22.89 -2.34 -9.96
N GLY A 710 22.25 -1.18 -9.76
CA GLY A 710 22.38 -0.03 -10.64
C GLY A 710 21.99 -0.38 -12.08
N ASP A 711 20.79 -0.94 -12.26
CA ASP A 711 20.21 -1.38 -13.54
C ASP A 711 21.05 -2.44 -14.31
N ARG A 712 21.92 -3.19 -13.61
CA ARG A 712 22.55 -4.40 -14.18
C ARG A 712 21.60 -5.58 -14.18
N VAL A 713 20.57 -5.54 -13.33
CA VAL A 713 19.44 -6.46 -13.31
C VAL A 713 18.17 -5.66 -13.58
N VAL A 714 17.52 -5.91 -14.72
CA VAL A 714 16.31 -5.20 -15.13
C VAL A 714 15.38 -6.17 -15.83
N PHE A 715 14.12 -6.19 -15.40
CA PHE A 715 13.07 -6.99 -16.02
C PHE A 715 11.95 -6.08 -16.53
N PRO A 716 11.46 -6.30 -17.76
CA PRO A 716 10.21 -5.71 -18.20
C PRO A 716 9.06 -6.13 -17.29
N SER A 717 8.05 -5.28 -17.18
CA SER A 717 6.86 -5.56 -16.38
C SER A 717 5.59 -5.17 -17.11
N ARG A 718 4.46 -5.76 -16.70
CA ARG A 718 3.13 -5.17 -16.90
C ARG A 718 2.63 -4.57 -15.59
N TYR A 719 1.45 -3.96 -15.63
CA TYR A 719 0.81 -3.37 -14.47
C TYR A 719 -0.35 -4.25 -13.97
N ILE A 720 -0.32 -4.59 -12.68
CA ILE A 720 -1.45 -5.14 -11.96
C ILE A 720 -2.11 -3.96 -11.24
N GLU A 721 -3.29 -3.55 -11.70
CA GLU A 721 -3.99 -2.42 -11.08
C GLU A 721 -4.67 -2.82 -9.77
N GLY A 722 -5.37 -3.96 -9.75
CA GLY A 722 -6.25 -4.31 -8.66
C GLY A 722 -7.31 -3.23 -8.38
N TYR A 723 -8.19 -3.47 -7.40
CA TYR A 723 -9.05 -2.40 -6.88
C TYR A 723 -8.34 -1.63 -5.76
N ALA A 724 -8.82 -0.42 -5.46
CA ALA A 724 -8.27 0.42 -4.41
C ALA A 724 -6.78 0.73 -4.60
N TYR A 725 -5.95 0.30 -3.65
CA TYR A 725 -4.50 0.53 -3.61
C TYR A 725 -3.67 -0.71 -3.97
N LEU A 726 -4.32 -1.82 -4.37
CA LEU A 726 -3.71 -3.14 -4.59
C LEU A 726 -2.94 -3.23 -5.92
N LYS A 727 -1.99 -2.31 -6.09
CA LYS A 727 -1.24 -2.06 -7.33
C LYS A 727 0.17 -2.62 -7.23
N SER A 728 0.60 -3.42 -8.20
CA SER A 728 1.92 -4.05 -8.24
C SER A 728 2.41 -4.20 -9.68
N GLN A 729 3.69 -4.50 -9.86
CA GLN A 729 4.19 -4.99 -11.15
C GLN A 729 3.84 -6.47 -11.38
N PHE A 730 3.64 -6.79 -12.66
CA PHE A 730 3.68 -8.14 -13.18
C PHE A 730 5.03 -8.38 -13.85
N VAL A 731 5.82 -9.35 -13.42
CA VAL A 731 7.18 -9.61 -13.94
C VAL A 731 7.40 -11.06 -14.36
N GLY A 732 8.37 -11.33 -15.24
CA GLY A 732 8.80 -12.68 -15.60
C GLY A 732 8.13 -13.28 -16.84
N ASP A 733 7.21 -12.58 -17.51
CA ASP A 733 6.65 -12.98 -18.82
C ASP A 733 7.51 -12.57 -20.02
N ARG A 734 8.57 -11.80 -19.81
CA ARG A 734 9.55 -11.43 -20.84
C ARG A 734 10.99 -11.58 -20.32
N VAL A 735 11.93 -11.76 -21.25
CA VAL A 735 13.36 -11.73 -20.93
C VAL A 735 13.75 -10.35 -20.39
N GLY A 736 14.58 -10.36 -19.35
CA GLY A 736 15.27 -9.19 -18.84
C GLY A 736 16.78 -9.35 -19.01
N LYS A 737 17.51 -8.45 -18.37
CA LYS A 737 18.97 -8.43 -18.32
C LYS A 737 19.44 -8.82 -16.92
N PHE A 738 20.50 -9.61 -16.84
CA PHE A 738 21.19 -9.95 -15.59
C PHE A 738 22.71 -9.98 -15.79
N TYR A 739 23.41 -8.89 -15.43
CA TYR A 739 24.88 -8.80 -15.56
C TYR A 739 25.41 -9.22 -16.94
N SER A 740 26.17 -10.33 -17.03
CA SER A 740 26.72 -10.88 -18.27
C SER A 740 25.71 -11.67 -19.11
N LEU A 741 24.49 -11.89 -18.60
CA LEU A 741 23.37 -12.48 -19.31
C LEU A 741 22.48 -11.37 -19.89
N PRO A 742 22.60 -11.02 -21.19
CA PRO A 742 21.81 -9.95 -21.79
C PRO A 742 20.33 -10.30 -21.92
N GLU A 743 20.02 -11.60 -22.00
CA GLU A 743 18.67 -12.14 -22.08
C GLU A 743 18.52 -13.30 -21.09
N ALA A 744 17.80 -13.05 -20.00
CA ALA A 744 17.53 -14.04 -18.96
C ALA A 744 16.08 -13.99 -18.52
N TRP A 745 15.53 -15.13 -18.13
CA TRP A 745 14.19 -15.25 -17.59
C TRP A 745 14.24 -15.21 -16.07
N LEU A 746 13.39 -14.39 -15.45
CA LEU A 746 13.15 -14.46 -14.01
C LEU A 746 12.57 -15.84 -13.68
N TRP A 747 13.17 -16.55 -12.73
CA TRP A 747 12.82 -17.94 -12.42
C TRP A 747 13.28 -18.29 -11.00
N MET A 748 12.33 -18.40 -10.09
CA MET A 748 12.51 -18.65 -8.66
C MET A 748 11.56 -19.75 -8.16
N PRO A 749 11.65 -20.99 -8.68
CA PRO A 749 10.87 -22.08 -8.13
C PRO A 749 11.22 -22.33 -6.66
N PRO A 750 10.23 -22.69 -5.81
CA PRO A 750 10.47 -22.95 -4.40
C PRO A 750 11.60 -23.95 -4.17
N GLY A 751 12.49 -23.61 -3.25
CA GLY A 751 13.66 -24.42 -2.91
C GLY A 751 14.82 -24.41 -3.93
N LEU A 752 14.75 -23.63 -5.02
CA LEU A 752 15.86 -23.54 -5.99
C LEU A 752 17.18 -23.13 -5.35
N VAL A 753 17.14 -22.10 -4.50
CA VAL A 753 18.31 -21.60 -3.78
C VAL A 753 18.00 -21.59 -2.28
N LYS A 754 18.81 -22.31 -1.51
CA LYS A 754 18.80 -22.26 -0.05
C LYS A 754 20.06 -21.56 0.45
N THR A 755 19.89 -20.62 1.36
CA THR A 755 21.01 -19.98 2.07
C THR A 755 21.17 -20.62 3.44
N GLU A 756 22.35 -21.16 3.72
CA GLU A 756 22.70 -21.76 5.02
C GLU A 756 23.46 -20.77 5.90
N GLY A 757 23.18 -20.80 7.20
CA GLY A 757 23.90 -20.02 8.22
C GLY A 757 23.38 -18.60 8.45
N THR A 758 22.33 -18.16 7.73
CA THR A 758 21.75 -16.82 7.89
C THR A 758 20.33 -16.72 7.31
N VAL A 759 19.53 -15.80 7.84
CA VAL A 759 18.24 -15.37 7.28
C VAL A 759 18.31 -14.01 6.59
N GLU A 760 19.45 -13.32 6.69
CA GLU A 760 19.65 -11.93 6.24
C GLU A 760 19.78 -11.77 4.73
N LEU A 761 19.95 -12.87 4.00
CA LEU A 761 20.09 -12.84 2.55
C LEU A 761 18.76 -13.13 1.87
N ASN A 762 18.25 -12.13 1.16
CA ASN A 762 17.25 -12.32 0.12
C ASN A 762 17.95 -12.66 -1.20
N HIS A 763 17.24 -13.30 -2.13
CA HIS A 763 17.79 -13.57 -3.46
C HIS A 763 16.77 -13.38 -4.59
N LEU A 764 17.30 -13.11 -5.78
CA LEU A 764 16.60 -13.13 -7.06
C LEU A 764 17.37 -14.04 -8.02
N SER A 765 16.71 -15.07 -8.57
CA SER A 765 17.34 -15.99 -9.51
C SER A 765 16.75 -15.91 -10.92
N VAL A 766 17.61 -16.17 -11.90
CA VAL A 766 17.31 -16.10 -13.33
C VAL A 766 17.89 -17.32 -14.04
N ARG A 767 17.36 -17.60 -15.23
CA ARG A 767 17.88 -18.68 -16.09
C ARG A 767 18.06 -18.27 -17.54
N THR A 768 18.98 -18.94 -18.21
CA THR A 768 19.02 -19.10 -19.67
C THR A 768 18.84 -20.58 -20.03
N GLY A 769 19.11 -20.98 -21.27
CA GLY A 769 19.16 -22.41 -21.63
C GLY A 769 20.41 -23.15 -21.10
N HIS A 770 21.46 -22.41 -20.68
CA HIS A 770 22.79 -22.98 -20.39
C HIS A 770 23.50 -22.31 -19.19
N ALA A 771 22.77 -21.50 -18.42
CA ALA A 771 23.29 -20.82 -17.23
C ALA A 771 22.17 -20.51 -16.23
N ILE A 772 22.56 -20.32 -14.97
CA ILE A 772 21.75 -19.67 -13.93
C ILE A 772 22.46 -18.41 -13.43
N GLY A 773 21.69 -17.38 -13.11
CA GLY A 773 22.19 -16.18 -12.42
C GLY A 773 21.46 -16.01 -11.09
N ILE A 774 22.17 -15.58 -10.05
CA ILE A 774 21.58 -15.35 -8.72
C ILE A 774 22.15 -14.06 -8.15
N ALA A 775 21.28 -13.14 -7.73
CA ALA A 775 21.64 -11.94 -6.98
C ALA A 775 21.21 -12.12 -5.53
N PHE A 776 22.14 -11.97 -4.59
CA PHE A 776 21.92 -11.98 -3.15
C PHE A 776 21.99 -10.56 -2.61
N THR A 777 20.95 -10.11 -1.90
CA THR A 777 20.94 -8.82 -1.21
C THR A 777 20.98 -9.05 0.29
N ASN A 778 21.84 -8.28 0.97
CA ASN A 778 21.99 -8.36 2.41
C ASN A 778 21.07 -7.35 3.09
N GLU A 779 20.16 -7.84 3.91
CA GLU A 779 19.28 -7.01 4.73
C GLU A 779 19.90 -6.62 6.07
N SER A 780 21.08 -7.10 6.43
CA SER A 780 21.79 -6.67 7.62
C SER A 780 22.59 -5.40 7.42
N GLY A 781 22.74 -4.63 8.50
CA GLY A 781 23.72 -3.54 8.61
C GLY A 781 25.18 -4.01 8.73
N SER A 782 25.43 -5.33 8.80
CA SER A 782 26.76 -5.94 8.86
C SER A 782 27.02 -6.89 7.68
N PRO A 783 28.27 -7.13 7.27
CA PRO A 783 28.58 -8.15 6.27
C PRO A 783 28.12 -9.54 6.71
N VAL A 784 27.65 -10.35 5.76
CA VAL A 784 27.10 -11.68 6.01
C VAL A 784 27.87 -12.72 5.22
N ARG A 785 28.36 -13.75 5.92
CA ARG A 785 28.94 -14.95 5.31
C ARG A 785 27.93 -16.08 5.34
N ALA A 786 27.76 -16.74 4.21
CA ALA A 786 26.79 -17.82 4.06
C ALA A 786 27.27 -18.85 3.03
N THR A 787 26.60 -19.99 2.99
CA THR A 787 26.70 -20.93 1.85
C THR A 787 25.36 -20.95 1.13
N ALA A 788 25.36 -20.62 -0.16
CA ALA A 788 24.19 -20.88 -0.99
C ALA A 788 24.28 -22.27 -1.61
N VAL A 789 23.13 -22.95 -1.67
CA VAL A 789 22.96 -24.30 -2.16
C VAL A 789 21.89 -24.28 -3.23
N ILE A 790 22.25 -24.74 -4.42
CA ILE A 790 21.36 -24.78 -5.59
C ILE A 790 20.85 -26.20 -5.76
N ASP A 791 19.53 -26.36 -5.95
CA ASP A 791 18.89 -27.66 -6.08
C ASP A 791 19.29 -28.38 -7.39
N PRO A 792 20.02 -29.52 -7.34
CA PRO A 792 20.41 -30.28 -8.52
C PRO A 792 19.22 -30.96 -9.22
N ALA A 793 18.06 -31.10 -8.57
CA ALA A 793 16.86 -31.61 -9.22
C ALA A 793 16.31 -30.62 -10.26
N ARG A 794 16.46 -29.31 -9.98
CA ARG A 794 16.02 -28.20 -10.84
C ARG A 794 17.08 -27.77 -11.84
N VAL A 795 18.36 -28.00 -11.55
CA VAL A 795 19.48 -27.58 -12.41
C VAL A 795 20.48 -28.73 -12.58
N SER A 796 20.58 -29.28 -13.80
CA SER A 796 21.55 -30.34 -14.09
C SER A 796 22.94 -29.80 -14.39
N GLY A 797 23.97 -30.60 -14.12
CA GLY A 797 25.38 -30.24 -14.29
C GLY A 797 26.07 -29.79 -13.00
N LEU A 798 25.35 -29.74 -11.87
CA LEU A 798 25.87 -29.34 -10.56
C LEU A 798 26.49 -30.50 -9.76
N SER A 799 25.89 -31.70 -9.78
CA SER A 799 26.32 -32.82 -8.93
C SER A 799 27.63 -33.45 -9.40
N GLY A 800 28.59 -33.61 -8.50
CA GLY A 800 29.91 -34.20 -8.78
C GLY A 800 30.83 -33.27 -9.57
N THR A 801 30.50 -31.98 -9.69
CA THR A 801 31.25 -31.03 -10.53
C THR A 801 31.85 -29.89 -9.71
N THR A 802 32.93 -29.31 -10.25
CA THR A 802 33.47 -28.02 -9.81
C THR A 802 33.42 -27.06 -10.98
N LEU A 803 32.57 -26.04 -10.87
CA LEU A 803 32.36 -25.01 -11.89
C LEU A 803 32.98 -23.68 -11.43
N GLN A 804 33.20 -22.78 -12.38
CA GLN A 804 33.62 -21.41 -12.11
C GLN A 804 32.46 -20.47 -12.41
N ALA A 805 31.98 -19.75 -11.39
CA ALA A 805 31.00 -18.69 -11.55
C ALA A 805 31.69 -17.36 -11.84
N GLU A 806 31.09 -16.57 -12.72
CA GLU A 806 31.32 -15.13 -12.75
C GLU A 806 30.68 -14.51 -11.51
N HIS A 807 31.32 -13.49 -10.94
CA HIS A 807 30.98 -12.99 -9.62
C HIS A 807 31.20 -11.47 -9.54
N TRP A 808 30.24 -10.76 -8.95
CA TRP A 808 30.30 -9.34 -8.68
C TRP A 808 29.95 -9.05 -7.23
N ILE A 809 30.74 -8.19 -6.59
CA ILE A 809 30.50 -7.68 -5.23
C ILE A 809 30.22 -6.19 -5.36
N ASN A 810 29.05 -5.73 -4.93
CA ASN A 810 28.60 -4.35 -5.10
C ASN A 810 28.84 -3.83 -6.53
N ASN A 811 28.44 -4.64 -7.51
CA ASN A 811 28.54 -4.37 -8.95
C ASN A 811 29.96 -4.34 -9.54
N ALA A 812 31.00 -4.48 -8.73
CA ALA A 812 32.38 -4.60 -9.19
C ALA A 812 32.70 -6.08 -9.50
N SER A 813 33.25 -6.34 -10.68
CA SER A 813 33.70 -7.69 -11.05
C SER A 813 34.77 -8.15 -10.05
N SER A 814 34.62 -9.39 -9.56
CA SER A 814 35.53 -10.03 -8.63
C SER A 814 36.18 -11.25 -9.28
N ARG A 815 37.06 -11.93 -8.55
CA ARG A 815 37.62 -13.21 -9.00
C ARG A 815 36.51 -14.25 -9.14
N SER A 816 36.69 -15.18 -10.07
CA SER A 816 35.74 -16.29 -10.28
C SER A 816 35.52 -17.05 -8.98
N LEU A 817 34.27 -17.42 -8.73
CA LEU A 817 33.87 -18.13 -7.52
C LEU A 817 33.71 -19.62 -7.84
N ALA A 818 34.38 -20.49 -7.08
CA ALA A 818 34.22 -21.92 -7.26
C ALA A 818 32.83 -22.37 -6.76
N VAL A 819 32.11 -23.09 -7.61
CA VAL A 819 30.86 -23.78 -7.26
C VAL A 819 31.15 -25.27 -7.21
N ARG A 820 30.95 -25.90 -6.06
CA ARG A 820 31.25 -27.33 -5.85
C ARG A 820 29.97 -28.05 -5.46
N ASP A 821 29.56 -29.03 -6.24
CA ASP A 821 28.33 -29.81 -5.98
C ASP A 821 27.09 -28.91 -5.75
N GLY A 822 26.96 -27.84 -6.55
CA GLY A 822 25.87 -26.85 -6.40
C GLY A 822 26.00 -25.91 -5.20
N ARG A 823 27.12 -25.93 -4.48
CA ARG A 823 27.36 -25.09 -3.29
C ARG A 823 28.37 -23.99 -3.60
N LEU A 824 28.06 -22.78 -3.14
CA LEU A 824 28.94 -21.61 -3.25
C LEU A 824 29.04 -20.87 -1.92
N ALA A 825 30.27 -20.50 -1.54
CA ALA A 825 30.53 -19.68 -0.37
C ALA A 825 30.36 -18.20 -0.72
N LEU A 826 29.57 -17.48 0.07
CA LEU A 826 29.22 -16.08 -0.14
C LEU A 826 29.79 -15.21 0.99
N ASP A 827 30.31 -14.04 0.61
CA ASP A 827 30.60 -12.93 1.53
C ASP A 827 29.89 -11.69 0.97
N VAL A 828 28.74 -11.35 1.54
CA VAL A 828 27.85 -10.29 1.06
C VAL A 828 28.02 -9.06 1.95
N PRO A 829 28.49 -7.91 1.43
CA PRO A 829 28.69 -6.70 2.23
C PRO A 829 27.44 -6.22 2.96
N ALA A 830 27.61 -5.46 4.05
CA ALA A 830 26.52 -4.79 4.76
C ALA A 830 25.63 -3.99 3.80
N ARG A 831 24.31 -4.21 3.84
CA ARG A 831 23.34 -3.61 2.90
C ARG A 831 23.75 -3.72 1.42
N GLY A 832 24.61 -4.67 1.09
CA GLY A 832 25.22 -4.81 -0.22
C GLY A 832 24.48 -5.79 -1.12
N ILE A 833 25.08 -6.05 -2.27
CA ILE A 833 24.64 -7.04 -3.24
C ILE A 833 25.82 -7.88 -3.71
N VAL A 834 25.60 -9.18 -3.87
CA VAL A 834 26.50 -10.10 -4.57
C VAL A 834 25.73 -10.76 -5.69
N ALA A 835 26.24 -10.71 -6.91
CA ALA A 835 25.66 -11.42 -8.05
C ALA A 835 26.62 -12.50 -8.55
N VAL A 836 26.06 -13.63 -8.94
CA VAL A 836 26.79 -14.74 -9.53
C VAL A 836 26.12 -15.22 -10.81
N VAL A 837 26.91 -15.62 -11.80
CA VAL A 837 26.45 -16.32 -13.00
C VAL A 837 27.21 -17.63 -13.11
N ILE A 838 26.50 -18.74 -13.15
CA ILE A 838 27.05 -20.09 -13.25
C ILE A 838 26.77 -20.61 -14.65
N PRO A 839 27.76 -20.59 -15.56
CA PRO A 839 27.61 -21.13 -16.91
C PRO A 839 27.74 -22.65 -16.92
N GLY A 840 27.35 -23.28 -18.04
CA GLY A 840 27.59 -24.71 -18.28
C GLY A 840 26.64 -25.64 -17.52
N VAL A 841 25.52 -25.11 -17.01
CA VAL A 841 24.47 -25.87 -16.33
C VAL A 841 23.17 -25.78 -17.12
N THR A 842 22.28 -26.75 -16.97
CA THR A 842 21.00 -26.76 -17.70
C THR A 842 19.83 -26.64 -16.72
N PRO A 843 19.18 -25.46 -16.66
CA PRO A 843 17.94 -25.27 -15.91
C PRO A 843 16.81 -26.12 -16.49
N ARG A 844 15.91 -26.61 -15.63
CA ARG A 844 14.77 -27.44 -16.02
C ARG A 844 13.44 -26.72 -15.73
N PRO A 845 13.08 -25.68 -16.52
CA PRO A 845 11.79 -25.04 -16.35
C PRO A 845 10.65 -25.98 -16.75
N GLY A 846 9.59 -25.97 -15.95
CA GLY A 846 8.33 -26.62 -16.24
C GLY A 846 7.36 -25.66 -16.95
N PHE A 847 6.27 -25.34 -16.27
CA PHE A 847 5.16 -24.53 -16.76
C PHE A 847 5.56 -23.12 -17.22
N ALA A 848 6.53 -22.48 -16.55
CA ALA A 848 6.95 -21.12 -16.86
C ALA A 848 7.32 -20.96 -18.34
N ARG A 849 7.96 -21.97 -18.94
CA ARG A 849 8.36 -21.94 -20.35
C ARG A 849 7.16 -21.83 -21.29
N ASP A 850 6.06 -22.50 -20.97
CA ASP A 850 4.89 -22.58 -21.86
C ASP A 850 4.23 -21.21 -22.00
N LEU A 851 3.97 -20.53 -20.87
CA LEU A 851 3.36 -19.19 -20.85
C LEU A 851 4.33 -18.08 -21.31
N GLN A 852 5.63 -18.21 -21.02
CA GLN A 852 6.65 -17.27 -21.52
C GLN A 852 6.79 -17.34 -23.04
N THR A 853 6.83 -18.55 -23.61
CA THR A 853 6.87 -18.73 -25.07
C THR A 853 5.66 -18.07 -25.72
N ALA A 854 4.50 -18.22 -25.10
CA ALA A 854 3.29 -17.56 -25.53
C ALA A 854 3.42 -16.03 -25.49
N ALA A 855 3.83 -15.45 -24.37
CA ALA A 855 3.91 -14.00 -24.21
C ALA A 855 4.93 -13.31 -25.15
N THR A 856 6.00 -14.00 -25.58
CA THR A 856 7.06 -13.40 -26.41
C THR A 856 7.06 -13.79 -27.87
N THR A 857 6.37 -14.86 -28.25
CA THR A 857 6.35 -15.32 -29.65
C THR A 857 5.11 -14.76 -30.33
N PRO A 858 5.25 -13.92 -31.38
CA PRO A 858 4.12 -13.48 -32.17
C PRO A 858 3.36 -14.68 -32.73
N PRO A 859 2.02 -14.62 -32.80
CA PRO A 859 1.25 -15.67 -33.45
C PRO A 859 1.69 -15.82 -34.91
N ALA A 860 1.72 -17.07 -35.39
CA ALA A 860 1.91 -17.33 -36.81
C ALA A 860 0.74 -16.71 -37.62
N PRO A 861 0.96 -16.28 -38.87
CA PRO A 861 -0.12 -15.82 -39.73
C PRO A 861 -1.27 -16.84 -39.79
N GLY A 862 -2.51 -16.40 -39.59
CA GLY A 862 -3.70 -17.25 -39.56
C GLY A 862 -3.84 -18.16 -38.32
N SER A 863 -3.03 -17.95 -37.27
CA SER A 863 -3.16 -18.70 -36.01
C SER A 863 -3.92 -17.96 -34.91
N VAL A 864 -4.16 -16.65 -35.08
CA VAL A 864 -4.92 -15.82 -34.14
C VAL A 864 -6.39 -16.18 -34.25
N TRP A 865 -7.11 -16.26 -33.14
CA TRP A 865 -8.56 -16.40 -33.17
C TRP A 865 -9.22 -15.07 -33.57
N GLU A 866 -9.46 -14.84 -34.86
CA GLU A 866 -10.10 -13.61 -35.35
C GLU A 866 -11.55 -13.47 -34.87
N ASN A 867 -12.25 -14.59 -34.71
CA ASN A 867 -13.59 -14.67 -34.13
C ASN A 867 -13.51 -15.43 -32.80
N ASP A 868 -12.96 -14.79 -31.77
CA ASP A 868 -12.73 -15.38 -30.44
C ASP A 868 -13.75 -14.96 -29.37
N TYR A 869 -14.81 -14.25 -29.76
CA TYR A 869 -15.93 -13.86 -28.90
C TYR A 869 -17.25 -13.95 -29.64
N VAL A 870 -18.25 -14.59 -29.03
CA VAL A 870 -19.62 -14.65 -29.54
C VAL A 870 -20.65 -14.46 -28.42
N GLU A 871 -21.80 -13.89 -28.78
CA GLU A 871 -22.98 -13.80 -27.93
C GLU A 871 -24.17 -14.47 -28.62
N ASP A 872 -25.01 -15.17 -27.86
CA ASP A 872 -26.30 -15.68 -28.33
C ASP A 872 -27.41 -15.34 -27.32
N LYS A 873 -28.64 -15.21 -27.81
CA LYS A 873 -29.78 -14.79 -26.98
C LYS A 873 -30.25 -15.89 -26.03
N THR A 874 -30.16 -17.16 -26.40
CA THR A 874 -30.61 -18.27 -25.55
C THR A 874 -29.71 -18.32 -24.32
N GLY A 875 -30.30 -18.25 -23.12
CA GLY A 875 -29.54 -18.17 -21.86
C GLY A 875 -28.73 -16.88 -21.66
N GLY A 876 -28.74 -15.95 -22.63
CA GLY A 876 -27.75 -14.89 -22.72
C GLY A 876 -26.32 -15.45 -22.79
N LEU A 877 -26.08 -16.44 -23.64
CA LEU A 877 -24.77 -17.08 -23.82
C LEU A 877 -23.71 -16.06 -24.22
N ARG A 878 -22.55 -16.14 -23.56
CA ARG A 878 -21.30 -15.54 -24.00
C ARG A 878 -20.23 -16.62 -24.04
N ALA A 879 -19.48 -16.68 -25.13
CA ALA A 879 -18.39 -17.64 -25.27
C ALA A 879 -17.16 -16.99 -25.88
N LEU A 880 -15.99 -17.41 -25.42
CA LEU A 880 -14.72 -16.87 -25.83
C LEU A 880 -13.59 -17.90 -25.81
N VAL A 881 -12.60 -17.70 -26.67
CA VAL A 881 -11.36 -18.50 -26.67
C VAL A 881 -10.23 -17.72 -26.04
N LEU A 882 -9.73 -18.22 -24.91
CA LEU A 882 -8.52 -17.71 -24.26
C LEU A 882 -7.33 -18.53 -24.74
N ASP A 883 -6.46 -17.91 -25.54
CA ASP A 883 -5.30 -18.57 -26.16
C ASP A 883 -3.99 -18.03 -25.57
N PHE A 884 -3.58 -18.63 -24.45
CA PHE A 884 -2.27 -18.37 -23.85
C PHE A 884 -1.18 -19.25 -24.45
N GLY A 885 -1.31 -19.69 -25.70
CA GLY A 885 -0.33 -20.50 -26.42
C GLY A 885 -0.54 -22.00 -26.26
N LYS A 886 0.44 -22.77 -26.74
CA LYS A 886 0.32 -24.23 -26.90
C LYS A 886 -0.02 -24.91 -25.57
N ASN A 887 -1.11 -25.69 -25.58
CA ASN A 887 -1.67 -26.41 -24.42
C ASN A 887 -2.27 -25.52 -23.32
N LEU A 888 -2.43 -24.22 -23.59
CA LEU A 888 -3.05 -23.22 -22.69
C LEU A 888 -4.17 -22.46 -23.43
N THR A 889 -4.77 -23.11 -24.44
CA THR A 889 -5.92 -22.61 -25.18
C THR A 889 -7.18 -23.23 -24.62
N THR A 890 -8.19 -22.41 -24.31
CA THR A 890 -9.42 -22.88 -23.66
C THR A 890 -10.62 -22.14 -24.21
N LEU A 891 -11.70 -22.88 -24.47
CA LEU A 891 -13.03 -22.33 -24.66
C LEU A 891 -13.64 -22.08 -23.28
N PHE A 892 -14.04 -20.85 -23.00
CA PHE A 892 -14.82 -20.48 -21.83
C PHE A 892 -16.17 -19.91 -22.27
N ALA A 893 -17.25 -20.45 -21.73
CA ALA A 893 -18.61 -19.99 -22.00
C ALA A 893 -19.41 -19.86 -20.70
N TYR A 894 -20.32 -18.88 -20.64
CA TYR A 894 -21.18 -18.65 -19.49
C TYR A 894 -22.52 -18.05 -19.90
N LEU A 895 -23.53 -18.19 -19.05
CA LEU A 895 -24.88 -17.67 -19.28
C LEU A 895 -25.17 -16.45 -18.40
N GLN A 896 -25.88 -15.45 -18.92
CA GLN A 896 -26.30 -14.29 -18.12
C GLN A 896 -27.57 -14.55 -17.32
N GLU A 897 -28.44 -15.44 -17.80
CA GLU A 897 -29.64 -15.86 -17.07
C GLU A 897 -29.26 -16.66 -15.81
N ASP A 898 -30.00 -16.43 -14.73
CA ASP A 898 -29.76 -17.08 -13.43
C ASP A 898 -30.64 -18.31 -13.21
N ASP A 899 -30.53 -18.89 -12.02
CA ASP A 899 -31.32 -20.06 -11.59
C ASP A 899 -32.83 -19.82 -11.49
N SER A 900 -33.30 -18.57 -11.59
CA SER A 900 -34.73 -18.25 -11.70
C SER A 900 -35.28 -18.43 -13.12
N GLN A 901 -34.42 -18.49 -14.13
CA GLN A 901 -34.78 -18.56 -15.56
C GLN A 901 -34.27 -19.84 -16.25
N VAL A 902 -33.21 -20.44 -15.72
CA VAL A 902 -32.59 -21.67 -16.24
C VAL A 902 -32.41 -22.65 -15.09
N LYS A 903 -32.86 -23.88 -15.28
CA LYS A 903 -32.72 -24.98 -14.32
C LYS A 903 -31.48 -25.84 -14.60
N GLU A 904 -31.22 -26.09 -15.87
CA GLU A 904 -30.08 -26.87 -16.35
C GLU A 904 -29.65 -26.33 -17.71
N ALA A 905 -28.35 -26.34 -17.98
CA ALA A 905 -27.78 -25.89 -19.24
C ALA A 905 -26.81 -26.94 -19.78
N THR A 906 -26.90 -27.22 -21.08
CA THR A 906 -25.97 -28.10 -21.81
C THR A 906 -25.35 -27.35 -22.97
N LEU A 907 -24.03 -27.17 -22.93
CA LEU A 907 -23.24 -26.67 -24.05
C LEU A 907 -22.74 -27.84 -24.89
N THR A 908 -23.16 -27.90 -26.15
CA THR A 908 -22.62 -28.84 -27.14
C THR A 908 -21.54 -28.14 -27.95
N VAL A 909 -20.34 -28.74 -28.03
CA VAL A 909 -19.19 -28.23 -28.77
C VAL A 909 -18.82 -29.23 -29.87
N THR A 910 -18.87 -28.81 -31.13
CA THR A 910 -18.44 -29.60 -32.28
C THR A 910 -17.15 -29.02 -32.88
N PHE A 911 -16.36 -29.87 -33.53
CA PHE A 911 -15.06 -29.51 -34.13
C PHE A 911 -15.11 -29.72 -35.65
N PRO A 912 -15.56 -28.73 -36.44
CA PRO A 912 -15.76 -28.90 -37.87
C PRO A 912 -14.48 -29.27 -38.64
N ASP A 913 -13.33 -28.82 -38.15
CA ASP A 913 -12.02 -29.03 -38.77
C ASP A 913 -11.43 -30.41 -38.48
N ASP A 914 -11.98 -31.16 -37.51
CA ASP A 914 -11.50 -32.47 -37.09
C ASP A 914 -12.68 -33.46 -36.98
N LYS A 915 -13.03 -34.08 -38.12
CA LYS A 915 -14.16 -35.03 -38.20
C LYS A 915 -13.99 -36.29 -37.35
N ASN A 916 -12.77 -36.58 -36.89
CA ASN A 916 -12.49 -37.71 -36.01
C ASN A 916 -12.63 -37.35 -34.53
N ARG A 917 -12.74 -36.06 -34.20
CA ARG A 917 -12.91 -35.59 -32.83
C ARG A 917 -14.37 -35.66 -32.42
N GLU A 918 -14.61 -36.29 -31.28
CA GLU A 918 -15.95 -36.43 -30.73
C GLU A 918 -16.51 -35.07 -30.27
N THR A 919 -17.77 -34.85 -30.60
CA THR A 919 -18.59 -33.76 -30.05
C THR A 919 -18.59 -33.83 -28.54
N GLN A 920 -18.24 -32.72 -27.88
CA GLN A 920 -18.28 -32.61 -26.42
C GLN A 920 -19.64 -32.08 -25.97
N ARG A 921 -20.14 -32.60 -24.85
CA ARG A 921 -21.37 -32.12 -24.20
C ARG A 921 -21.05 -31.83 -22.74
N LEU A 922 -21.19 -30.57 -22.36
CA LEU A 922 -20.93 -30.08 -21.01
C LEU A 922 -22.27 -29.69 -20.40
N ALA A 923 -22.72 -30.42 -19.39
CA ALA A 923 -23.99 -30.16 -18.70
C ALA A 923 -23.73 -29.63 -17.29
N ASP A 924 -24.53 -28.65 -16.87
CA ASP A 924 -24.48 -28.05 -15.54
C ASP A 924 -25.90 -27.81 -15.00
N SER A 925 -26.07 -28.11 -13.71
CA SER A 925 -27.33 -27.99 -12.95
C SER A 925 -27.17 -27.26 -11.61
N SER A 926 -25.98 -26.70 -11.30
CA SER A 926 -25.81 -25.72 -10.23
C SER A 926 -25.32 -24.33 -10.72
N TYR A 927 -26.07 -23.27 -10.43
CA TYR A 927 -25.69 -21.90 -10.80
C TYR A 927 -24.45 -21.48 -9.98
N PRO A 928 -23.42 -20.85 -10.57
CA PRO A 928 -23.36 -20.16 -11.87
C PRO A 928 -23.09 -21.06 -13.10
N TRP A 929 -23.84 -20.82 -14.19
CA TRP A 929 -23.74 -21.57 -15.46
C TRP A 929 -22.47 -21.25 -16.24
N GLU A 930 -21.43 -22.07 -16.07
CA GLU A 930 -20.12 -21.86 -16.67
C GLU A 930 -19.53 -23.15 -17.25
N PHE A 931 -18.93 -23.05 -18.43
CA PHE A 931 -18.37 -24.16 -19.17
C PHE A 931 -16.94 -23.84 -19.59
N THR A 932 -16.01 -24.71 -19.23
CA THR A 932 -14.60 -24.58 -19.57
C THR A 932 -14.14 -25.85 -20.29
N LEU A 933 -13.60 -25.70 -21.51
CA LEU A 933 -13.11 -26.81 -22.32
C LEU A 933 -11.73 -26.51 -22.88
N PRO A 934 -10.67 -27.22 -22.43
CA PRO A 934 -9.35 -27.13 -23.03
C PRO A 934 -9.39 -27.50 -24.52
N LEU A 935 -8.76 -26.67 -25.35
CA LEU A 935 -8.61 -26.88 -26.78
C LEU A 935 -7.16 -27.26 -27.08
N SER A 936 -6.97 -28.27 -27.93
CA SER A 936 -5.64 -28.59 -28.43
C SER A 936 -5.20 -27.57 -29.50
N GLY A 937 -3.89 -27.34 -29.62
CA GLY A 937 -3.34 -26.26 -30.45
C GLY A 937 -3.58 -26.39 -31.97
N ASP A 938 -4.07 -27.53 -32.43
CA ASP A 938 -4.50 -27.80 -33.81
C ASP A 938 -5.95 -27.39 -34.10
N VAL A 939 -6.77 -27.13 -33.07
CA VAL A 939 -8.16 -26.68 -33.24
C VAL A 939 -8.17 -25.25 -33.78
N GLY A 940 -8.68 -25.07 -34.99
CA GLY A 940 -8.86 -23.78 -35.64
C GLY A 940 -10.30 -23.25 -35.61
N ARG A 941 -11.28 -24.12 -35.33
CA ARG A 941 -12.69 -23.78 -35.30
C ARG A 941 -13.46 -24.66 -34.32
N VAL A 942 -14.40 -24.03 -33.60
CA VAL A 942 -15.42 -24.72 -32.80
C VAL A 942 -16.79 -24.13 -33.09
N ASP A 943 -17.79 -25.00 -33.23
CA ASP A 943 -19.19 -24.59 -33.30
C ASP A 943 -19.87 -24.96 -31.97
N LEU A 944 -20.63 -24.02 -31.41
CA LEU A 944 -21.28 -24.10 -30.11
C LEU A 944 -22.79 -24.10 -30.28
N ARG A 945 -23.48 -24.98 -29.55
CA ARG A 945 -24.94 -24.97 -29.45
C ARG A 945 -25.37 -25.17 -28.02
N LEU A 946 -26.10 -24.20 -27.49
CA LEU A 946 -26.65 -24.24 -26.14
C LEU A 946 -28.06 -24.83 -26.13
N THR A 947 -28.32 -25.72 -25.19
CA THR A 947 -29.65 -26.15 -24.80
C THR A 947 -29.88 -25.82 -23.33
N VAL A 948 -30.98 -25.13 -23.02
CA VAL A 948 -31.37 -24.83 -21.62
C VAL A 948 -32.70 -25.49 -21.30
N ILE A 949 -32.84 -25.98 -20.08
CA ILE A 949 -34.09 -26.43 -19.49
C ILE A 949 -34.58 -25.32 -18.57
N ARG A 950 -35.79 -24.82 -18.82
CA ARG A 950 -36.46 -23.80 -18.03
C ARG A 950 -37.01 -24.39 -16.72
N PRO A 951 -37.29 -23.57 -15.69
CA PRO A 951 -37.87 -24.04 -14.42
C PRO A 951 -39.19 -24.81 -14.56
N ASP A 952 -39.99 -24.51 -15.59
CA ASP A 952 -41.23 -25.20 -15.93
C ASP A 952 -41.03 -26.52 -16.72
N GLY A 953 -39.78 -26.87 -17.02
CA GLY A 953 -39.40 -28.06 -17.80
C GLY A 953 -39.35 -27.83 -19.32
N ALA A 954 -39.69 -26.65 -19.83
CA ALA A 954 -39.57 -26.34 -21.25
C ALA A 954 -38.09 -26.40 -21.69
N THR A 955 -37.83 -27.02 -22.84
CA THR A 955 -36.48 -27.06 -23.43
C THR A 955 -36.37 -26.02 -24.53
N GLU A 956 -35.38 -25.14 -24.42
CA GLU A 956 -35.01 -24.19 -25.45
C GLU A 956 -33.64 -24.55 -25.99
N THR A 957 -33.47 -24.49 -27.32
CA THR A 957 -32.18 -24.75 -27.96
C THR A 957 -31.82 -23.56 -28.84
N GLY A 958 -30.67 -22.96 -28.56
CA GLY A 958 -30.14 -21.80 -29.27
C GLY A 958 -29.62 -22.14 -30.66
N GLN A 959 -29.20 -21.08 -31.36
CA GLN A 959 -28.56 -21.20 -32.66
C GLN A 959 -27.14 -21.77 -32.51
N THR A 960 -26.60 -22.28 -33.62
CA THR A 960 -25.18 -22.64 -33.66
C THR A 960 -24.36 -21.38 -33.88
N VAL A 961 -23.45 -21.08 -32.96
CA VAL A 961 -22.49 -19.96 -33.08
C VAL A 961 -21.08 -20.52 -33.25
N THR A 962 -20.22 -19.81 -33.99
CA THR A 962 -18.89 -20.29 -34.36
C THR A 962 -17.82 -19.38 -33.78
N LEU A 963 -16.78 -19.99 -33.20
CA LEU A 963 -15.52 -19.34 -32.90
C LEU A 963 -14.46 -19.90 -33.86
N SER A 964 -13.58 -19.05 -34.39
CA SER A 964 -12.55 -19.47 -35.33
C SER A 964 -11.28 -18.61 -35.31
N ARG A 965 -10.21 -19.20 -35.83
CA ARG A 965 -9.04 -18.49 -36.34
C ARG A 965 -9.34 -17.68 -37.59
#